data_AF-A0AAD1YYN5-F1
#
_entry.id   AF-A0AAD1YYN5-F1
#
_cell.length_a   1.000
_cell.length_b   1.000
_cell.length_c   1.000
_cell.angle_alpha   90.00
_cell.angle_beta   90.00
_cell.angle_gamma   90.00
#
_symmetry.space_group_name_H-M   'P 1'
#
loop_
_entity.id
_entity.type
_entity.pdbx_description
1 polymer ?
#
loop_
_entity_poly.entity_id
_entity_poly.type
_entity_poly.pdbx_seq_one_letter_code
_entity_poly.pdbx_strand_id
1 'polypeptide(L)'
;MEPDVSIETSSMIRAAVLPIGTIPTPLFRDYASMLNRHQTVSLSSISSFYAEHQKSPFAHQPWDSGSLRFKFMLGGSPPSPWEDFQSNRKILAVIGICHCPLSPDLGSVALQFSNACKGYSSSLVQRCFAFCPGDSQLEDESHKGSNLVLFPPADRQTQEFHLQTMVQDIAASLLMEFEKWVLQAESGGTILKTPLDSQASLSSEEVIKAKKRRLGRAQKTIGDYCLLAGSPVDANAHYSTALEFARLTGDFFWYAGAMEGSVCALLIDRMGQKDPVIEEEVKYRYNSVIVHYRKSFVQDNAQRVSPLSFELEATLKLARFLCRRELSKEVVELLTAAADGAKSLIDASDRLILYVEIARLFGALGYHRKAAFFSRQVAQLYLQQDNKFAAISAMQVLAMTTKAYRVQSRASIEHNISNDAGPTSSDGGKMHHHSIVSLFESQWSTLQMVVLREILLSAVRSGDPLAAWSAAARLLRSYYPLITPAGQNGLASALTNSAERLPLGTRLADPALPFIRLHSFPLHSSQMDIVKRDTASEDWWAGAAPSGPFIYTPFSKGESNLSSKQELIWVVGEPVQVLVELANPCGFELMVDSIYLSVHSGNFNAFPITVNLLPNSSKVITLSGIPTKEGPISIPGCIVHCFGVISEHFFKDVDNLLIGAAQGLVLSDPFRSCGSMKIKNVSFPAVSVVPPLPLLVSHIVGGDGAIILYEGEIRDVWIHFANAGTVPVEQAHVSLSGKNQDSVISVAYETLKSALPLKPGGEVTIPVTLKAWQLGLLDPDTAAGRSFSGSTGKQVKDGSSPMLLLHYAGPLTNSGVLEGNEPAPPPGRRLVIPLNICVLKGLSFVKARLLSMEIPAHVGGTFPKLVQVESGDVEESDSLEKQTDRFMKIDPYRGSWGLRFLELELSNPTDNVFETSVSVDVENSNNNKSPSDFKCGEFSYPKTRIDRDYTARVLIPLEHFKLPVLDGSFLVKSSQMNGTKSGCSSSFSERNSMAEPNASIKNLISRIKVRWQSGRNSSGELNIKDAIQAALQTSVMDVLLPDPLTFGFRLAKNCVDHTKELDSPNNSDVQENSPLSRGSIVAHDMTPMEVLVRNNTKEMIRISLSITCRDVAGENCIEGDKATVLWEGVLSGIAMKVPPLQEIKHSFSLYFLIPGEYTMLAAAVIDDANEVLRARARTNSSDEPIFCRGPPFHVRVNGTV
;
A
#
# COMPACT_ATOMS: atom_id res chain seq x y z
N MET A 1 -0.24 57.23 -33.61
CA MET A 1 1.12 56.64 -33.51
C MET A 1 1.24 55.47 -34.49
N GLU A 2 2.47 55.10 -34.88
CA GLU A 2 2.71 53.95 -35.76
C GLU A 2 3.16 52.73 -34.95
N PRO A 3 2.81 51.49 -35.37
CA PRO A 3 3.36 50.28 -34.78
C PRO A 3 4.76 49.95 -35.34
N ASP A 4 5.57 49.24 -34.54
CA ASP A 4 6.90 48.75 -34.91
C ASP A 4 7.87 49.83 -35.39
N VAL A 5 7.98 50.91 -34.62
CA VAL A 5 8.74 52.09 -35.05
C VAL A 5 10.21 52.03 -34.67
N SER A 6 11.10 52.05 -35.65
CA SER A 6 12.56 52.19 -35.49
C SER A 6 13.07 53.51 -36.05
N ILE A 7 14.31 53.88 -35.71
CA ILE A 7 14.98 55.06 -36.29
C ILE A 7 15.01 54.97 -37.83
N GLU A 8 15.10 53.76 -38.36
CA GLU A 8 15.21 53.46 -39.78
C GLU A 8 13.90 53.59 -40.56
N THR A 9 12.75 53.64 -39.86
CA THR A 9 11.43 53.69 -40.51
C THR A 9 11.27 54.86 -41.46
N SER A 10 12.01 55.95 -41.28
CA SER A 10 12.02 57.13 -42.16
C SER A 10 12.49 56.83 -43.59
N SER A 11 13.19 55.71 -43.81
CA SER A 11 13.68 55.26 -45.12
C SER A 11 12.91 54.08 -45.71
N MET A 12 11.81 53.65 -45.08
CA MET A 12 10.97 52.58 -45.57
C MET A 12 9.83 53.12 -46.42
N ILE A 13 9.71 52.63 -47.65
CA ILE A 13 8.63 52.92 -48.60
C ILE A 13 7.42 52.05 -48.24
N ARG A 14 6.26 52.65 -48.01
CA ARG A 14 5.03 51.88 -47.77
C ARG A 14 4.37 51.50 -49.09
N ALA A 15 4.07 50.21 -49.21
CA ALA A 15 3.30 49.66 -50.31
C ALA A 15 2.04 48.97 -49.76
N ALA A 16 0.86 49.38 -50.21
CA ALA A 16 -0.40 48.72 -49.83
C ALA A 16 -0.57 47.44 -50.64
N VAL A 17 -0.82 46.31 -49.97
CA VAL A 17 -1.07 45.02 -50.61
C VAL A 17 -2.54 44.66 -50.44
N LEU A 18 -3.30 44.64 -51.53
CA LEU A 18 -4.76 44.52 -51.51
C LEU A 18 -5.21 43.21 -52.17
N PRO A 19 -6.16 42.45 -51.56
CA PRO A 19 -6.81 41.36 -52.26
C PRO A 19 -7.79 41.94 -53.29
N ILE A 20 -7.63 41.56 -54.56
CA ILE A 20 -8.51 41.97 -55.67
C ILE A 20 -9.21 40.72 -56.20
N GLY A 21 -10.53 40.81 -56.39
CA GLY A 21 -11.37 39.65 -56.69
C GLY A 21 -11.60 38.74 -55.49
N THR A 22 -12.13 37.54 -55.74
CA THR A 22 -12.45 36.57 -54.68
C THR A 22 -11.23 35.71 -54.34
N ILE A 23 -10.62 35.96 -53.18
CA ILE A 23 -9.44 35.21 -52.70
C ILE A 23 -9.63 34.77 -51.25
N PRO A 24 -9.47 33.48 -50.93
CA PRO A 24 -9.44 33.00 -49.56
C PRO A 24 -8.27 33.61 -48.75
N THR A 25 -8.55 34.05 -47.53
CA THR A 25 -7.55 34.61 -46.60
C THR A 25 -6.25 33.79 -46.44
N PRO A 26 -6.27 32.44 -46.32
CA PRO A 26 -5.02 31.68 -46.20
C PRO A 26 -4.15 31.76 -47.47
N LEU A 27 -4.76 31.73 -48.66
CA LEU A 27 -4.05 31.84 -49.94
C LEU A 27 -3.47 33.25 -50.13
N PHE A 28 -4.25 34.29 -49.82
CA PHE A 28 -3.77 35.67 -49.83
C PHE A 28 -2.56 35.86 -48.91
N ARG A 29 -2.58 35.25 -47.71
CA ARG A 29 -1.45 35.28 -46.78
C ARG A 29 -0.22 34.56 -47.33
N ASP A 30 -0.37 33.46 -48.06
CA ASP A 30 0.77 32.75 -48.67
C ASP A 30 1.43 33.61 -49.76
N TYR A 31 0.67 34.19 -50.68
CA TYR A 31 1.20 35.11 -51.70
C TYR A 31 1.84 36.36 -51.08
N ALA A 32 1.20 36.94 -50.06
CA ALA A 32 1.78 38.03 -49.29
C ALA A 32 3.08 37.64 -48.56
N SER A 33 3.21 36.38 -48.12
CA SER A 33 4.43 35.89 -47.48
C SER A 33 5.61 35.84 -48.46
N MET A 34 5.34 35.51 -49.74
CA MET A 34 6.35 35.54 -50.81
C MET A 34 6.83 36.99 -51.05
N LEU A 35 5.90 37.95 -51.14
CA LEU A 35 6.24 39.38 -51.27
C LEU A 35 7.10 39.88 -50.11
N ASN A 36 6.75 39.50 -48.87
CA ASN A 36 7.47 39.93 -47.68
C ASN A 36 8.93 39.47 -47.60
N ARG A 37 9.35 38.48 -48.40
CA ARG A 37 10.78 38.10 -48.49
C ARG A 37 11.61 39.12 -49.27
N HIS A 38 10.98 39.96 -50.07
CA HIS A 38 11.62 40.98 -50.91
C HIS A 38 11.43 42.40 -50.34
N GLN A 39 11.51 42.55 -49.02
CA GLN A 39 11.43 43.86 -48.35
C GLN A 39 12.62 44.76 -48.62
N THR A 40 13.79 44.20 -48.97
CA THR A 40 14.98 44.97 -49.29
C THR A 40 15.40 44.65 -50.73
N VAL A 41 15.49 45.69 -51.56
CA VAL A 41 15.90 45.57 -52.96
C VAL A 41 17.21 46.32 -53.15
N SER A 42 18.27 45.64 -53.57
CA SER A 42 19.57 46.27 -53.83
C SER A 42 19.49 47.17 -55.07
N LEU A 43 20.10 48.35 -54.99
CA LEU A 43 20.18 49.29 -56.11
C LEU A 43 20.94 48.70 -57.31
N SER A 44 21.94 47.84 -57.06
CA SER A 44 22.68 47.12 -58.10
C SER A 44 21.75 46.31 -59.02
N SER A 45 20.71 45.71 -58.44
CA SER A 45 19.72 44.89 -59.16
C SER A 45 18.65 45.71 -59.89
N ILE A 46 18.53 47.01 -59.58
CA ILE A 46 17.55 47.93 -60.16
C ILE A 46 18.15 48.66 -61.37
N SER A 47 19.47 48.82 -61.41
CA SER A 47 20.20 49.57 -62.44
C SER A 47 19.80 49.23 -63.88
N SER A 48 19.45 47.97 -64.17
CA SER A 48 19.00 47.52 -65.50
C SER A 48 17.60 47.98 -65.89
N PHE A 49 16.74 48.27 -64.91
CA PHE A 49 15.34 48.70 -65.11
C PHE A 49 15.20 50.23 -65.02
N TYR A 50 16.25 50.94 -64.62
CA TYR A 50 16.24 52.37 -64.36
C TYR A 50 16.69 53.16 -65.60
N ALA A 51 15.92 54.20 -65.96
CA ALA A 51 16.25 55.13 -67.03
C ALA A 51 16.48 56.52 -66.43
N GLU A 52 17.74 56.97 -66.42
CA GLU A 52 18.15 58.22 -65.79
C GLU A 52 17.57 59.45 -66.51
N HIS A 53 17.05 60.42 -65.75
CA HIS A 53 16.66 61.71 -66.30
C HIS A 53 17.90 62.59 -66.55
N GLN A 54 17.90 63.45 -67.57
CA GLN A 54 19.10 64.21 -68.03
C GLN A 54 19.79 65.08 -66.96
N LYS A 55 19.16 65.31 -65.80
CA LYS A 55 19.74 65.90 -64.58
C LYS A 55 19.15 65.21 -63.35
N SER A 56 19.70 64.08 -62.92
CA SER A 56 19.23 63.40 -61.71
C SER A 56 19.50 64.28 -60.46
N PRO A 57 18.52 64.43 -59.54
CA PRO A 57 18.72 65.12 -58.26
C PRO A 57 19.53 64.30 -57.24
N PHE A 58 19.86 63.04 -57.53
CA PHE A 58 20.58 62.13 -56.62
C PHE A 58 22.06 62.03 -56.99
N ALA A 59 22.83 63.09 -56.74
CA ALA A 59 24.24 63.18 -57.12
C ALA A 59 25.16 62.13 -56.46
N HIS A 60 24.78 61.63 -55.28
CA HIS A 60 25.57 60.68 -54.48
C HIS A 60 24.85 59.34 -54.25
N GLN A 61 24.03 58.89 -55.22
CA GLN A 61 23.31 57.62 -55.14
C GLN A 61 24.29 56.40 -55.07
N PRO A 62 24.25 55.58 -53.99
CA PRO A 62 25.17 54.46 -53.81
C PRO A 62 24.71 53.20 -54.56
N TRP A 63 24.92 53.14 -55.88
CA TRP A 63 24.44 52.03 -56.73
C TRP A 63 24.95 50.64 -56.32
N ASP A 64 26.18 50.54 -55.82
CA ASP A 64 26.80 49.24 -55.50
C ASP A 64 26.44 48.70 -54.11
N SER A 65 26.20 49.58 -53.13
CA SER A 65 26.02 49.21 -51.72
C SER A 65 24.65 49.56 -51.15
N GLY A 66 23.89 50.43 -51.80
CA GLY A 66 22.60 50.90 -51.31
C GLY A 66 21.44 49.95 -51.63
N SER A 67 20.33 50.19 -50.94
CA SER A 67 19.09 49.43 -51.12
C SER A 67 17.85 50.26 -50.84
N LEU A 68 16.77 49.96 -51.57
CA LEU A 68 15.43 50.44 -51.30
C LEU A 68 14.73 49.48 -50.35
N ARG A 69 14.01 50.02 -49.36
CA ARG A 69 13.34 49.22 -48.33
C ARG A 69 11.85 49.42 -48.37
N PHE A 70 11.10 48.32 -48.37
CA PHE A 70 9.65 48.29 -48.46
C PHE A 70 9.03 47.81 -47.15
N LYS A 71 7.96 48.48 -46.74
CA LYS A 71 7.03 48.03 -45.70
C LYS A 71 5.70 47.71 -46.37
N PHE A 72 5.47 46.41 -46.63
CA PHE A 72 4.24 45.93 -47.25
C PHE A 72 3.10 45.89 -46.22
N MET A 73 2.05 46.68 -46.46
CA MET A 73 0.89 46.82 -45.59
C MET A 73 -0.26 45.95 -46.12
N LEU A 74 -0.48 44.78 -45.50
CA LEU A 74 -1.54 43.85 -45.90
C LEU A 74 -2.93 44.43 -45.61
N GLY A 75 -3.80 44.46 -46.63
CA GLY A 75 -5.12 45.09 -46.57
C GLY A 75 -5.10 46.61 -46.67
N GLY A 76 -3.91 47.22 -46.83
CA GLY A 76 -3.72 48.67 -46.90
C GLY A 76 -3.88 49.40 -45.56
N SER A 77 -3.76 50.73 -45.58
CA SER A 77 -4.04 51.59 -44.43
C SER A 77 -4.73 52.88 -44.87
N PRO A 78 -5.58 53.50 -44.04
CA PRO A 78 -6.14 54.81 -44.37
C PRO A 78 -5.02 55.86 -44.53
N PRO A 79 -5.23 56.92 -45.32
CA PRO A 79 -4.25 57.98 -45.49
C PRO A 79 -3.96 58.66 -44.15
N SER A 80 -2.69 58.87 -43.84
CA SER A 80 -2.27 59.48 -42.58
C SER A 80 -2.42 61.00 -42.66
N PRO A 81 -2.99 61.66 -41.63
CA PRO A 81 -3.07 63.12 -41.59
C PRO A 81 -1.69 63.79 -41.49
N TRP A 82 -0.62 63.00 -41.30
CA TRP A 82 0.77 63.46 -41.16
C TRP A 82 1.65 63.10 -42.37
N GLU A 83 1.06 62.65 -43.48
CA GLU A 83 1.77 62.29 -44.72
C GLU A 83 2.70 63.40 -45.24
N ASP A 84 2.26 64.66 -45.18
CA ASP A 84 3.07 65.80 -45.63
C ASP A 84 4.20 66.17 -44.65
N PHE A 85 4.07 65.79 -43.38
CA PHE A 85 5.13 65.98 -42.39
C PHE A 85 6.18 64.87 -42.46
N GLN A 86 5.77 63.62 -42.67
CA GLN A 86 6.62 62.43 -42.70
C GLN A 86 6.29 61.62 -43.96
N SER A 87 7.11 61.77 -45.01
CA SER A 87 6.84 61.21 -46.34
C SER A 87 6.82 59.67 -46.35
N ASN A 88 7.55 59.02 -45.42
CA ASN A 88 7.51 57.58 -45.22
C ASN A 88 6.15 57.03 -44.74
N ARG A 89 5.20 57.90 -44.34
CA ARG A 89 3.82 57.52 -44.01
C ARG A 89 2.92 57.42 -45.23
N LYS A 90 3.33 58.01 -46.37
CA LYS A 90 2.60 57.95 -47.64
C LYS A 90 2.60 56.52 -48.18
N ILE A 91 1.46 56.07 -48.68
CA ILE A 91 1.38 54.85 -49.48
C ILE A 91 1.81 55.23 -50.89
N LEU A 92 3.08 54.94 -51.22
CA LEU A 92 3.71 55.34 -52.47
C LEU A 92 3.51 54.29 -53.57
N ALA A 93 3.19 53.04 -53.20
CA ALA A 93 2.83 52.00 -54.14
C ALA A 93 1.58 51.22 -53.72
N VAL A 94 0.81 50.74 -54.70
CA VAL A 94 -0.33 49.84 -54.49
C VAL A 94 -0.12 48.57 -55.30
N ILE A 95 -0.12 47.43 -54.60
CA ILE A 95 0.05 46.09 -55.16
C ILE A 95 -1.27 45.32 -54.98
N GLY A 96 -1.97 45.05 -56.06
CA GLY A 96 -3.10 44.13 -56.07
C GLY A 96 -2.61 42.69 -56.13
N ILE A 97 -3.24 41.77 -55.40
CA ILE A 97 -3.04 40.32 -55.57
C ILE A 97 -4.37 39.75 -56.01
N CYS A 98 -4.37 38.97 -57.09
CA CYS A 98 -5.51 38.27 -57.65
C CYS A 98 -5.19 36.77 -57.79
N HIS A 99 -6.17 35.89 -57.51
CA HIS A 99 -6.09 34.47 -57.80
C HIS A 99 -7.04 34.14 -58.96
N CYS A 100 -6.48 33.94 -60.15
CA CYS A 100 -7.23 33.86 -61.40
C CYS A 100 -8.25 32.71 -61.46
N PRO A 101 -8.02 31.51 -60.87
CA PRO A 101 -9.00 30.42 -60.90
C PRO A 101 -10.35 30.78 -60.26
N LEU A 102 -10.36 31.71 -59.31
CA LEU A 102 -11.58 32.20 -58.67
C LEU A 102 -12.10 33.51 -59.28
N SER A 103 -11.30 34.17 -60.11
CA SER A 103 -11.64 35.45 -60.76
C SER A 103 -11.37 35.35 -62.27
N PRO A 104 -12.28 34.73 -63.05
CA PRO A 104 -12.04 34.41 -64.46
C PRO A 104 -12.06 35.64 -65.39
N ASP A 105 -12.75 36.71 -65.03
CA ASP A 105 -12.86 37.95 -65.82
C ASP A 105 -11.75 38.96 -65.44
N LEU A 106 -10.71 39.07 -66.28
CA LEU A 106 -9.60 39.99 -66.07
C LEU A 106 -9.99 41.47 -66.20
N GLY A 107 -10.98 41.79 -67.03
CA GLY A 107 -11.47 43.17 -67.20
C GLY A 107 -12.14 43.69 -65.92
N SER A 108 -12.96 42.87 -65.28
CA SER A 108 -13.54 43.17 -63.97
C SER A 108 -12.47 43.31 -62.89
N VAL A 109 -11.46 42.44 -62.86
CA VAL A 109 -10.33 42.52 -61.90
C VAL A 109 -9.57 43.83 -62.08
N ALA A 110 -9.28 44.25 -63.32
CA ALA A 110 -8.61 45.52 -63.61
C ALA A 110 -9.44 46.74 -63.14
N LEU A 111 -10.77 46.70 -63.35
CA LEU A 111 -11.67 47.75 -62.88
C LEU A 111 -11.74 47.81 -61.34
N GLN A 112 -11.83 46.66 -60.67
CA GLN A 112 -11.81 46.56 -59.21
C GLN A 112 -10.49 47.10 -58.64
N PHE A 113 -9.37 46.76 -59.25
CA PHE A 113 -8.05 47.28 -58.86
C PHE A 113 -7.99 48.80 -59.04
N SER A 114 -8.40 49.33 -60.20
CA SER A 114 -8.44 50.78 -60.45
C SER A 114 -9.31 51.52 -59.42
N ASN A 115 -10.46 50.96 -59.06
CA ASN A 115 -11.33 51.52 -58.02
C ASN A 115 -10.70 51.47 -56.63
N ALA A 116 -9.98 50.40 -56.29
CA ALA A 116 -9.25 50.29 -55.03
C ALA A 116 -8.10 51.33 -54.96
N CYS A 117 -7.39 51.56 -56.06
CA CYS A 117 -6.33 52.56 -56.15
C CYS A 117 -6.81 54.00 -55.92
N LYS A 118 -8.07 54.35 -56.24
CA LYS A 118 -8.64 55.69 -55.98
C LYS A 118 -8.63 56.07 -54.50
N GLY A 119 -8.63 55.10 -53.58
CA GLY A 119 -8.50 55.34 -52.15
C GLY A 119 -7.11 55.80 -51.71
N TYR A 120 -6.10 55.74 -52.58
CA TYR A 120 -4.69 56.02 -52.29
C TYR A 120 -4.16 57.14 -53.19
N SER A 121 -4.53 58.39 -52.88
CA SER A 121 -4.16 59.58 -53.68
C SER A 121 -2.65 59.83 -53.77
N SER A 122 -1.89 59.35 -52.78
CA SER A 122 -0.43 59.51 -52.69
C SER A 122 0.35 58.41 -53.45
N SER A 123 -0.34 57.46 -54.09
CA SER A 123 0.31 56.36 -54.82
C SER A 123 0.93 56.81 -56.13
N LEU A 124 2.22 56.51 -56.31
CA LEU A 124 2.99 56.83 -57.52
C LEU A 124 3.04 55.62 -58.48
N VAL A 125 3.09 54.40 -57.93
CA VAL A 125 3.18 53.16 -58.71
C VAL A 125 2.06 52.21 -58.35
N GLN A 126 1.41 51.64 -59.37
CA GLN A 126 0.29 50.71 -59.21
C GLN A 126 0.55 49.47 -60.07
N ARG A 127 0.48 48.28 -59.47
CA ARG A 127 0.63 46.98 -60.14
C ARG A 127 -0.34 45.97 -59.54
N CYS A 128 -0.90 45.07 -60.34
CA CYS A 128 -1.76 43.99 -59.87
C CYS A 128 -1.20 42.63 -60.32
N PHE A 129 -0.82 41.79 -59.37
CA PHE A 129 -0.25 40.47 -59.61
C PHE A 129 -1.35 39.41 -59.62
N ALA A 130 -1.54 38.76 -60.76
CA ALA A 130 -2.59 37.79 -60.99
C ALA A 130 -1.97 36.39 -61.14
N PHE A 131 -2.18 35.55 -60.13
CA PHE A 131 -1.56 34.22 -60.01
C PHE A 131 -2.42 33.13 -60.65
N CYS A 132 -1.76 32.17 -61.29
CA CYS A 132 -2.36 30.97 -61.90
C CYS A 132 -3.43 31.26 -62.97
N PRO A 133 -3.14 32.09 -64.00
CA PRO A 133 -4.07 32.32 -65.11
C PRO A 133 -4.34 31.01 -65.87
N GLY A 134 -5.58 30.82 -66.31
CA GLY A 134 -5.94 29.73 -67.23
C GLY A 134 -5.50 30.04 -68.67
N ASP A 135 -5.45 29.02 -69.52
CA ASP A 135 -4.98 29.15 -70.91
C ASP A 135 -5.78 30.20 -71.70
N SER A 136 -7.11 30.27 -71.50
CA SER A 136 -7.98 31.28 -72.13
C SER A 136 -7.71 32.72 -71.66
N GLN A 137 -7.15 32.89 -70.46
CA GLN A 137 -6.80 34.20 -69.90
C GLN A 137 -5.41 34.66 -70.34
N LEU A 138 -4.54 33.73 -70.75
CA LEU A 138 -3.23 34.03 -71.33
C LEU A 138 -3.37 34.52 -72.79
N GLU A 139 -4.38 34.05 -73.50
CA GLU A 139 -4.72 34.47 -74.88
C GLU A 139 -5.54 35.79 -74.92
N ASP A 140 -6.04 36.27 -73.79
CA ASP A 140 -6.86 37.48 -73.70
C ASP A 140 -6.00 38.75 -73.78
N GLU A 141 -6.03 39.39 -74.94
CA GLU A 141 -5.32 40.64 -75.25
C GLU A 141 -5.95 41.87 -74.56
N SER A 142 -7.16 41.77 -74.00
CA SER A 142 -7.88 42.90 -73.37
C SER A 142 -7.14 43.52 -72.18
N HIS A 143 -6.22 42.75 -71.60
CA HIS A 143 -5.39 43.14 -70.48
C HIS A 143 -4.16 43.99 -70.88
N LYS A 144 -3.71 43.97 -72.15
CA LYS A 144 -2.50 44.68 -72.63
C LYS A 144 -2.70 46.20 -72.60
N GLY A 145 -2.25 46.84 -71.52
CA GLY A 145 -2.41 48.27 -71.25
C GLY A 145 -2.96 48.56 -69.85
N SER A 146 -3.47 47.55 -69.15
CA SER A 146 -3.82 47.64 -67.73
C SER A 146 -2.61 47.28 -66.84
N ASN A 147 -2.54 47.84 -65.62
CA ASN A 147 -1.44 47.64 -64.66
C ASN A 147 -1.34 46.21 -64.09
N LEU A 148 -1.95 45.21 -64.72
CA LEU A 148 -1.99 43.84 -64.23
C LEU A 148 -0.85 43.01 -64.85
N VAL A 149 -0.39 42.00 -64.13
CA VAL A 149 0.77 41.17 -64.48
C VAL A 149 0.39 39.73 -64.18
N LEU A 150 0.45 38.88 -65.19
CA LEU A 150 0.05 37.49 -65.12
C LEU A 150 1.24 36.61 -64.71
N PHE A 151 1.04 35.77 -63.69
CA PHE A 151 2.03 34.79 -63.21
C PHE A 151 1.53 33.38 -63.54
N PRO A 152 2.03 32.75 -64.62
CA PRO A 152 1.66 31.39 -65.02
C PRO A 152 1.80 30.39 -63.85
N PRO A 153 0.99 29.31 -63.83
CA PRO A 153 1.14 28.25 -62.85
C PRO A 153 2.53 27.62 -62.96
N ALA A 154 3.33 27.71 -61.90
CA ALA A 154 4.70 27.24 -61.83
C ALA A 154 5.06 26.86 -60.40
N ASP A 155 6.21 26.22 -60.20
CA ASP A 155 6.74 25.91 -58.88
C ASP A 155 6.95 27.18 -58.05
N ARG A 156 6.83 27.06 -56.72
CA ARG A 156 6.94 28.19 -55.79
C ARG A 156 8.23 28.99 -55.97
N GLN A 157 9.35 28.32 -56.24
CA GLN A 157 10.65 28.98 -56.45
C GLN A 157 10.64 29.88 -57.69
N THR A 158 10.04 29.42 -58.78
CA THR A 158 9.90 30.19 -60.02
C THR A 158 8.96 31.39 -59.82
N GLN A 159 7.86 31.19 -59.11
CA GLN A 159 6.95 32.28 -58.76
C GLN A 159 7.61 33.33 -57.86
N GLU A 160 8.41 32.90 -56.87
CA GLU A 160 9.21 33.81 -56.03
C GLU A 160 10.26 34.58 -56.85
N PHE A 161 10.95 33.93 -57.77
CA PHE A 161 11.92 34.59 -58.65
C PHE A 161 11.25 35.64 -59.56
N HIS A 162 10.11 35.32 -60.20
CA HIS A 162 9.38 36.30 -61.01
C HIS A 162 8.88 37.47 -60.14
N LEU A 163 8.42 37.19 -58.93
CA LEU A 163 7.96 38.21 -57.99
C LEU A 163 9.11 39.15 -57.60
N GLN A 164 10.31 38.62 -57.39
CA GLN A 164 11.52 39.42 -57.15
C GLN A 164 11.77 40.39 -58.31
N THR A 165 11.70 39.93 -59.56
CA THR A 165 11.88 40.79 -60.74
C THR A 165 10.81 41.87 -60.83
N MET A 166 9.55 41.53 -60.53
CA MET A 166 8.47 42.53 -60.54
C MET A 166 8.60 43.56 -59.42
N VAL A 167 9.08 43.16 -58.25
CA VAL A 167 9.38 44.11 -57.16
C VAL A 167 10.55 45.02 -57.52
N GLN A 168 11.55 44.52 -58.26
CA GLN A 168 12.64 45.34 -58.80
C GLN A 168 12.14 46.38 -59.82
N ASP A 169 11.19 46.02 -60.71
CA ASP A 169 10.53 46.97 -61.64
C ASP A 169 9.75 48.07 -60.89
N ILE A 170 8.98 47.69 -59.86
CA ILE A 170 8.28 48.64 -59.00
C ILE A 170 9.27 49.60 -58.33
N ALA A 171 10.39 49.07 -57.84
CA ALA A 171 11.43 49.85 -57.18
C ALA A 171 12.10 50.85 -58.16
N ALA A 172 12.39 50.44 -59.39
CA ALA A 172 12.88 51.32 -60.45
C ALA A 172 11.89 52.43 -60.78
N SER A 173 10.61 52.07 -60.95
CA SER A 173 9.52 53.01 -61.25
C SER A 173 9.34 54.06 -60.15
N LEU A 174 9.43 53.64 -58.89
CA LEU A 174 9.36 54.56 -57.75
C LEU A 174 10.55 55.52 -57.72
N LEU A 175 11.76 55.02 -57.99
CA LEU A 175 12.96 55.85 -58.01
C LEU A 175 12.84 56.98 -59.04
N MET A 176 12.36 56.67 -60.26
CA MET A 176 12.14 57.67 -61.31
C MET A 176 11.05 58.70 -60.94
N GLU A 177 9.95 58.26 -60.31
CA GLU A 177 8.91 59.20 -59.84
C GLU A 177 9.40 60.07 -58.66
N PHE A 178 10.29 59.56 -57.80
CA PHE A 178 10.93 60.37 -56.76
C PHE A 178 11.80 61.47 -57.36
N GLU A 179 12.59 61.20 -58.39
CA GLU A 179 13.39 62.23 -59.07
C GLU A 179 12.53 63.35 -59.62
N LYS A 180 11.47 62.97 -60.34
CA LYS A 180 10.49 63.91 -60.90
C LYS A 180 9.83 64.75 -59.82
N TRP A 181 9.50 64.16 -58.68
CA TRP A 181 8.93 64.89 -57.55
C TRP A 181 9.93 65.88 -56.94
N VAL A 182 11.18 65.47 -56.73
CA VAL A 182 12.23 66.32 -56.16
C VAL A 182 12.50 67.54 -57.05
N LEU A 183 12.64 67.35 -58.35
CA LEU A 183 12.83 68.44 -59.32
C LEU A 183 11.66 69.44 -59.31
N GLN A 184 10.43 68.96 -59.14
CA GLN A 184 9.25 69.83 -59.00
C GLN A 184 9.22 70.57 -57.66
N ALA A 185 9.65 69.94 -56.56
CA ALA A 185 9.66 70.54 -55.24
C ALA A 185 10.68 71.69 -55.12
N GLU A 186 11.84 71.59 -55.77
CA GLU A 186 12.85 72.66 -55.82
C GLU A 186 12.34 73.95 -56.48
N SER A 187 11.38 73.85 -57.40
CA SER A 187 10.76 75.01 -58.06
C SER A 187 9.88 75.87 -57.14
N GLY A 188 9.71 75.50 -55.86
CA GLY A 188 9.09 76.32 -54.81
C GLY A 188 7.55 76.36 -54.83
N GLY A 189 6.91 75.53 -55.66
CA GLY A 189 5.46 75.46 -55.86
C GLY A 189 4.67 74.60 -54.87
N THR A 190 5.33 73.75 -54.07
CA THR A 190 4.65 72.79 -53.17
C THR A 190 4.16 73.45 -51.87
N ILE A 191 2.94 73.12 -51.44
CA ILE A 191 2.34 73.62 -50.19
C ILE A 191 2.21 72.44 -49.24
N LEU A 192 3.02 72.41 -48.18
CA LEU A 192 3.04 71.36 -47.17
C LEU A 192 2.36 71.88 -45.89
N LYS A 193 1.29 71.21 -45.47
CA LYS A 193 0.51 71.58 -44.29
C LYS A 193 0.50 70.45 -43.28
N THR A 194 0.43 70.80 -42.01
CA THR A 194 0.16 69.83 -40.94
C THR A 194 -1.12 70.20 -40.20
N PRO A 195 -1.76 69.24 -39.50
CA PRO A 195 -2.89 69.53 -38.60
C PRO A 195 -2.60 70.56 -37.49
N LEU A 196 -1.34 70.93 -37.26
CA LEU A 196 -0.91 71.93 -36.28
C LEU A 196 -0.92 73.37 -36.83
N ASP A 197 -0.97 73.53 -38.16
CA ASP A 197 -0.95 74.85 -38.79
C ASP A 197 -2.34 75.53 -38.65
N SER A 198 -2.38 76.70 -38.00
CA SER A 198 -3.61 77.50 -37.87
C SER A 198 -3.90 78.35 -39.12
N GLN A 199 -5.18 78.53 -39.44
CA GLN A 199 -5.65 79.43 -40.51
C GLN A 199 -5.66 80.88 -40.02
N ALA A 200 -4.51 81.44 -39.67
CA ALA A 200 -4.39 82.85 -39.28
C ALA A 200 -3.86 83.70 -40.44
N SER A 201 -4.44 84.87 -40.64
CA SER A 201 -3.97 85.87 -41.61
C SER A 201 -2.64 86.48 -41.15
N LEU A 202 -1.60 86.38 -41.99
CA LEU A 202 -0.23 86.76 -41.66
C LEU A 202 0.04 88.25 -41.93
N SER A 203 0.76 88.90 -41.02
CA SER A 203 1.37 90.23 -41.18
C SER A 203 2.63 90.20 -42.09
N SER A 204 3.14 91.35 -42.53
CA SER A 204 4.23 91.45 -43.52
C SER A 204 5.57 90.81 -43.07
N GLU A 205 5.93 90.91 -41.79
CA GLU A 205 7.12 90.23 -41.24
C GLU A 205 6.92 88.71 -41.18
N GLU A 206 5.68 88.29 -40.90
CA GLU A 206 5.29 86.88 -40.90
C GLU A 206 5.28 86.27 -42.29
N VAL A 207 5.08 87.06 -43.37
CA VAL A 207 5.16 86.60 -44.76
C VAL A 207 6.59 86.17 -45.14
N ILE A 208 7.61 86.94 -44.76
CA ILE A 208 9.03 86.57 -45.02
C ILE A 208 9.40 85.32 -44.22
N LYS A 209 8.99 85.28 -42.95
CA LYS A 209 9.19 84.11 -42.09
C LYS A 209 8.44 82.88 -42.61
N ALA A 210 7.23 83.05 -43.17
CA ALA A 210 6.45 82.00 -43.80
C ALA A 210 7.06 81.49 -45.10
N LYS A 211 7.65 82.38 -45.94
CA LYS A 211 8.40 81.97 -47.14
C LYS A 211 9.61 81.12 -46.77
N LYS A 212 10.41 81.54 -45.79
CA LYS A 212 11.54 80.75 -45.28
C LYS A 212 11.08 79.43 -44.64
N ARG A 213 9.95 79.43 -43.92
CA ARG A 213 9.35 78.22 -43.33
C ARG A 213 8.95 77.24 -44.43
N ARG A 214 8.29 77.71 -45.49
CA ARG A 214 7.91 76.89 -46.65
C ARG A 214 9.13 76.27 -47.33
N LEU A 215 10.18 77.04 -47.56
CA LEU A 215 11.44 76.54 -48.12
C LEU A 215 12.09 75.49 -47.22
N GLY A 216 12.15 75.73 -45.90
CA GLY A 216 12.67 74.74 -44.94
C GLY A 216 11.87 73.43 -44.92
N ARG A 217 10.53 73.51 -44.96
CA ARG A 217 9.65 72.33 -45.06
C ARG A 217 9.83 71.58 -46.37
N ALA A 218 9.98 72.29 -47.49
CA ALA A 218 10.27 71.69 -48.79
C ALA A 218 11.62 70.98 -48.79
N GLN A 219 12.68 71.61 -48.28
CA GLN A 219 14.01 71.01 -48.15
C GLN A 219 13.99 69.76 -47.27
N LYS A 220 13.28 69.78 -46.14
CA LYS A 220 13.07 68.59 -45.30
C LYS A 220 12.45 67.44 -46.09
N THR A 221 11.41 67.75 -46.87
CA THR A 221 10.65 66.74 -47.63
C THR A 221 11.47 66.20 -48.80
N ILE A 222 12.24 67.05 -49.48
CA ILE A 222 13.23 66.61 -50.47
C ILE A 222 14.22 65.63 -49.82
N GLY A 223 14.73 65.97 -48.64
CA GLY A 223 15.55 65.06 -47.83
C GLY A 223 14.89 63.72 -47.55
N ASP A 224 13.60 63.69 -47.22
CA ASP A 224 12.85 62.43 -47.05
C ASP A 224 12.79 61.60 -48.33
N TYR A 225 12.55 62.22 -49.49
CA TYR A 225 12.51 61.48 -50.77
C TYR A 225 13.90 60.97 -51.17
N CYS A 226 14.97 61.72 -50.93
CA CYS A 226 16.34 61.24 -51.10
C CYS A 226 16.62 60.04 -50.17
N LEU A 227 16.11 60.09 -48.94
CA LEU A 227 16.26 58.99 -47.98
C LEU A 227 15.47 57.74 -48.40
N LEU A 228 14.24 57.91 -48.91
CA LEU A 228 13.43 56.84 -49.46
C LEU A 228 14.03 56.26 -50.74
N ALA A 229 14.69 57.08 -51.56
CA ALA A 229 15.45 56.68 -52.74
C ALA A 229 16.73 55.92 -52.40
N GLY A 230 17.15 55.87 -51.13
CA GLY A 230 18.38 55.21 -50.72
C GLY A 230 19.65 56.04 -50.97
N SER A 231 19.54 57.36 -51.10
CA SER A 231 20.68 58.31 -51.10
C SER A 231 20.77 59.09 -49.77
N PRO A 232 21.45 58.53 -48.76
CA PRO A 232 21.58 59.17 -47.44
C PRO A 232 22.49 60.40 -47.43
N VAL A 233 23.53 60.46 -48.27
CA VAL A 233 24.44 61.62 -48.34
C VAL A 233 23.69 62.85 -48.85
N ASP A 234 22.95 62.71 -49.95
CA ASP A 234 22.12 63.79 -50.50
C ASP A 234 21.01 64.19 -49.51
N ALA A 235 20.36 63.19 -48.89
CA ALA A 235 19.35 63.44 -47.86
C ALA A 235 19.90 64.29 -46.70
N ASN A 236 21.10 63.97 -46.20
CA ASN A 236 21.70 64.70 -45.07
C ASN A 236 22.09 66.14 -45.43
N ALA A 237 22.49 66.40 -46.68
CA ALA A 237 22.72 67.77 -47.16
C ALA A 237 21.42 68.59 -47.12
N HIS A 238 20.32 68.04 -47.64
CA HIS A 238 19.01 68.69 -47.61
C HIS A 238 18.48 68.86 -46.17
N TYR A 239 18.64 67.87 -45.29
CA TYR A 239 18.26 68.01 -43.89
C TYR A 239 19.06 69.09 -43.17
N SER A 240 20.36 69.24 -43.47
CA SER A 240 21.19 70.30 -42.88
C SER A 240 20.67 71.70 -43.24
N THR A 241 20.31 71.92 -44.51
CA THR A 241 19.69 73.19 -44.93
C THR A 241 18.31 73.40 -44.29
N ALA A 242 17.51 72.34 -44.17
CA ALA A 242 16.19 72.39 -43.53
C ALA A 242 16.30 72.76 -42.04
N LEU A 243 17.29 72.21 -41.33
CA LEU A 243 17.56 72.53 -39.92
C LEU A 243 17.93 74.00 -39.73
N GLU A 244 18.75 74.58 -40.61
CA GLU A 244 19.07 76.00 -40.57
C GLU A 244 17.84 76.88 -40.76
N PHE A 245 17.01 76.59 -41.78
CA PHE A 245 15.77 77.33 -42.02
C PHE A 245 14.73 77.17 -40.91
N ALA A 246 14.56 75.96 -40.37
CA ALA A 246 13.65 75.69 -39.27
C ALA A 246 14.10 76.40 -37.98
N ARG A 247 15.40 76.44 -37.70
CA ARG A 247 15.98 77.19 -36.57
C ARG A 247 15.73 78.70 -36.69
N LEU A 248 15.94 79.28 -37.88
CA LEU A 248 15.71 80.71 -38.14
C LEU A 248 14.22 81.10 -38.05
N THR A 249 13.32 80.17 -38.34
CA THR A 249 11.87 80.41 -38.32
C THR A 249 11.20 80.01 -37.01
N GLY A 250 11.92 79.37 -36.09
CA GLY A 250 11.38 78.87 -34.82
C GLY A 250 10.36 77.74 -34.99
N ASP A 251 10.41 77.02 -36.11
CA ASP A 251 9.50 75.89 -36.38
C ASP A 251 10.08 74.61 -35.73
N PHE A 252 9.95 74.52 -34.40
CA PHE A 252 10.56 73.44 -33.61
C PHE A 252 10.04 72.04 -33.97
N PHE A 253 8.80 71.93 -34.45
CA PHE A 253 8.22 70.65 -34.86
C PHE A 253 8.89 70.11 -36.14
N TRP A 254 9.05 70.97 -37.15
CA TRP A 254 9.77 70.60 -38.37
C TRP A 254 11.29 70.50 -38.17
N TYR A 255 11.86 71.27 -37.23
CA TYR A 255 13.24 71.11 -36.81
C TYR A 255 13.50 69.71 -36.22
N ALA A 256 12.62 69.25 -35.33
CA ALA A 256 12.70 67.90 -34.76
C ALA A 256 12.59 66.82 -35.84
N GLY A 257 11.65 66.96 -36.77
CA GLY A 257 11.49 66.01 -37.89
C GLY A 257 12.67 65.98 -38.86
N ALA A 258 13.30 67.12 -39.15
CA ALA A 258 14.51 67.16 -39.99
C ALA A 258 15.72 66.53 -39.28
N MET A 259 15.86 66.73 -37.97
CA MET A 259 16.92 66.13 -37.17
C MET A 259 16.75 64.60 -37.08
N GLU A 260 15.51 64.13 -36.92
CA GLU A 260 15.16 62.71 -36.96
C GLU A 260 15.55 62.05 -38.30
N GLY A 261 15.25 62.72 -39.43
CA GLY A 261 15.66 62.29 -40.76
C GLY A 261 17.18 62.27 -40.95
N SER A 262 17.89 63.30 -40.48
CA SER A 262 19.36 63.36 -40.53
C SER A 262 20.03 62.22 -39.74
N VAL A 263 19.49 61.86 -38.57
CA VAL A 263 20.00 60.71 -37.81
C VAL A 263 19.74 59.39 -38.56
N CYS A 264 18.58 59.26 -39.21
CA CYS A 264 18.30 58.09 -40.02
C CYS A 264 19.29 57.97 -41.20
N ALA A 265 19.58 59.08 -41.91
CA ALA A 265 20.57 59.12 -42.97
C ALA A 265 21.97 58.69 -42.49
N LEU A 266 22.41 59.19 -41.33
CA LEU A 266 23.69 58.81 -40.71
C LEU A 266 23.81 57.30 -40.45
N LEU A 267 22.71 56.65 -40.08
CA LEU A 267 22.70 55.24 -39.70
C LEU A 267 22.60 54.28 -40.89
N ILE A 268 21.94 54.68 -41.99
CA ILE A 268 21.71 53.80 -43.16
C ILE A 268 23.04 53.38 -43.81
N ASP A 269 24.00 54.28 -43.92
CA ASP A 269 25.31 53.99 -44.53
C ASP A 269 26.19 53.06 -43.68
N ARG A 270 25.89 52.94 -42.38
CA ARG A 270 26.76 52.26 -41.40
C ARG A 270 26.05 51.12 -40.70
N MET A 271 24.98 50.60 -41.30
CA MET A 271 24.19 49.51 -40.74
C MET A 271 25.06 48.29 -40.43
N GLY A 272 25.00 47.83 -39.19
CA GLY A 272 25.75 46.66 -38.71
C GLY A 272 27.14 46.97 -38.13
N GLN A 273 27.67 48.18 -38.30
CA GLN A 273 28.93 48.59 -37.66
C GLN A 273 28.66 49.11 -36.25
N LYS A 274 29.25 48.43 -35.25
CA LYS A 274 29.12 48.81 -33.82
C LYS A 274 30.19 49.83 -33.45
N ASP A 275 29.95 51.09 -33.78
CA ASP A 275 30.82 52.19 -33.36
C ASP A 275 30.21 52.93 -32.14
N PRO A 276 30.88 52.93 -30.98
CA PRO A 276 30.37 53.62 -29.79
C PRO A 276 30.22 55.13 -30.00
N VAL A 277 31.02 55.75 -30.90
CA VAL A 277 30.94 57.19 -31.18
C VAL A 277 29.62 57.55 -31.87
N ILE A 278 29.18 56.70 -32.80
CA ILE A 278 27.90 56.89 -33.49
C ILE A 278 26.74 56.72 -32.51
N GLU A 279 26.87 55.78 -31.57
CA GLU A 279 25.84 55.52 -30.56
C GLU A 279 25.62 56.74 -29.65
N GLU A 280 26.70 57.36 -29.18
CA GLU A 280 26.64 58.60 -28.40
C GLU A 280 26.04 59.76 -29.19
N GLU A 281 26.43 59.92 -30.46
CA GLU A 281 25.90 60.97 -31.35
C GLU A 281 24.39 60.78 -31.60
N VAL A 282 23.95 59.55 -31.87
CA VAL A 282 22.52 59.21 -32.05
C VAL A 282 21.75 59.53 -30.77
N LYS A 283 22.27 59.13 -29.61
CA LYS A 283 21.67 59.41 -28.30
C LYS A 283 21.56 60.91 -28.05
N TYR A 284 22.60 61.69 -28.34
CA TYR A 284 22.60 63.15 -28.17
C TYR A 284 21.56 63.82 -29.07
N ARG A 285 21.54 63.47 -30.37
CA ARG A 285 20.58 64.03 -31.34
C ARG A 285 19.15 63.63 -31.02
N TYR A 286 18.86 62.37 -30.67
CA TYR A 286 17.49 61.95 -30.35
C TYR A 286 16.98 62.54 -29.03
N ASN A 287 17.81 62.69 -28.00
CA ASN A 287 17.42 63.43 -26.79
C ASN A 287 17.05 64.88 -27.13
N SER A 288 17.81 65.50 -28.05
CA SER A 288 17.46 66.81 -28.59
C SER A 288 16.12 66.77 -29.34
N VAL A 289 15.88 65.79 -30.20
CA VAL A 289 14.59 65.61 -30.91
C VAL A 289 13.41 65.53 -29.93
N ILE A 290 13.51 64.71 -28.89
CA ILE A 290 12.47 64.56 -27.85
C ILE A 290 12.18 65.90 -27.18
N VAL A 291 13.23 66.65 -26.79
CA VAL A 291 13.07 67.98 -26.18
C VAL A 291 12.43 68.98 -27.15
N HIS A 292 12.76 68.94 -28.44
CA HIS A 292 12.18 69.86 -29.42
C HIS A 292 10.72 69.52 -29.76
N TYR A 293 10.35 68.24 -29.83
CA TYR A 293 8.94 67.84 -29.91
C TYR A 293 8.17 68.31 -28.67
N ARG A 294 8.73 68.18 -27.47
CA ARG A 294 8.11 68.70 -26.24
C ARG A 294 7.97 70.23 -26.25
N LYS A 295 9.00 70.96 -26.70
CA LYS A 295 8.99 72.43 -26.83
C LYS A 295 7.97 72.95 -27.85
N SER A 296 7.57 72.13 -28.82
CA SER A 296 6.55 72.50 -29.80
C SER A 296 5.15 72.63 -29.18
N PHE A 297 4.96 72.14 -27.95
CA PHE A 297 3.74 72.28 -27.17
C PHE A 297 3.77 73.60 -26.36
N VAL A 298 3.12 74.65 -26.86
CA VAL A 298 2.94 75.94 -26.16
C VAL A 298 1.46 76.12 -25.80
N GLN A 299 1.17 76.33 -24.50
CA GLN A 299 -0.17 76.40 -23.91
C GLN A 299 -1.08 77.52 -24.46
N ASP A 300 -0.54 78.52 -25.16
CA ASP A 300 -1.28 79.71 -25.60
C ASP A 300 -2.06 79.54 -26.91
N ASN A 301 -1.85 78.44 -27.65
CA ASN A 301 -2.61 78.18 -28.87
C ASN A 301 -3.67 77.12 -28.60
N ALA A 302 -4.93 77.43 -28.94
CA ALA A 302 -6.06 76.49 -28.99
C ALA A 302 -5.86 75.42 -30.09
N GLN A 303 -4.77 74.66 -30.02
CA GLN A 303 -4.44 73.59 -30.94
C GLN A 303 -5.27 72.35 -30.58
N ARG A 304 -5.99 71.83 -31.58
CA ARG A 304 -6.87 70.65 -31.43
C ARG A 304 -6.09 69.32 -31.34
N VAL A 305 -4.78 69.32 -31.60
CA VAL A 305 -3.95 68.09 -31.69
C VAL A 305 -2.62 68.30 -30.96
N SER A 306 -2.28 67.39 -30.04
CA SER A 306 -1.04 67.45 -29.25
C SER A 306 0.13 66.75 -29.95
N PRO A 307 1.36 67.31 -29.95
CA PRO A 307 2.56 66.69 -30.51
C PRO A 307 3.12 65.58 -29.60
N LEU A 308 2.49 65.29 -28.45
CA LEU A 308 2.93 64.28 -27.49
C LEU A 308 3.11 62.89 -28.12
N SER A 309 2.29 62.52 -29.10
CA SER A 309 2.42 61.24 -29.81
C SER A 309 3.78 61.09 -30.52
N PHE A 310 4.32 62.18 -31.08
CA PHE A 310 5.64 62.19 -31.73
C PHE A 310 6.79 62.21 -30.72
N GLU A 311 6.62 62.90 -29.59
CA GLU A 311 7.59 62.83 -28.47
C GLU A 311 7.75 61.38 -27.97
N LEU A 312 6.63 60.69 -27.77
CA LEU A 312 6.61 59.30 -27.31
C LEU A 312 7.12 58.35 -28.39
N GLU A 313 6.77 58.57 -29.67
CA GLU A 313 7.30 57.80 -30.78
C GLU A 313 8.83 57.93 -30.90
N ALA A 314 9.38 59.15 -30.77
CA ALA A 314 10.83 59.40 -30.78
C ALA A 314 11.51 58.72 -29.58
N THR A 315 10.88 58.72 -28.41
CA THR A 315 11.36 58.02 -27.22
C THR A 315 11.43 56.51 -27.45
N LEU A 316 10.42 55.91 -28.09
CA LEU A 316 10.41 54.49 -28.45
C LEU A 316 11.47 54.15 -29.51
N LYS A 317 11.66 55.00 -30.52
CA LYS A 317 12.72 54.83 -31.55
C LYS A 317 14.10 54.77 -30.91
N LEU A 318 14.39 55.69 -29.99
CA LEU A 318 15.65 55.70 -29.24
C LEU A 318 15.78 54.46 -28.34
N ALA A 319 14.73 54.13 -27.59
CA ALA A 319 14.71 52.95 -26.71
C ALA A 319 14.95 51.64 -27.49
N ARG A 320 14.37 51.51 -28.69
CA ARG A 320 14.58 50.37 -29.59
C ARG A 320 16.02 50.29 -30.09
N PHE A 321 16.62 51.42 -30.47
CA PHE A 321 18.02 51.46 -30.92
C PHE A 321 19.00 51.05 -29.81
N LEU A 322 18.76 51.54 -28.58
CA LEU A 322 19.58 51.23 -27.41
C LEU A 322 19.25 49.87 -26.75
N CYS A 323 18.30 49.09 -27.29
CA CYS A 323 17.77 47.86 -26.69
C CYS A 323 18.81 46.73 -26.68
N ARG A 324 19.74 46.79 -25.72
CA ARG A 324 20.81 45.82 -25.47
C ARG A 324 20.93 45.56 -23.97
N ARG A 325 21.53 44.42 -23.60
CA ARG A 325 21.69 44.05 -22.17
C ARG A 325 22.55 45.05 -21.39
N GLU A 326 23.60 45.57 -22.02
CA GLU A 326 24.57 46.52 -21.44
C GLU A 326 23.95 47.87 -21.07
N LEU A 327 23.01 48.38 -21.89
CA LEU A 327 22.37 49.69 -21.72
C LEU A 327 20.97 49.62 -21.11
N SER A 328 20.66 48.49 -20.45
CA SER A 328 19.33 48.18 -19.94
C SER A 328 18.78 49.26 -18.99
N LYS A 329 19.63 49.92 -18.20
CA LYS A 329 19.22 51.01 -17.29
C LYS A 329 18.61 52.19 -18.05
N GLU A 330 19.28 52.66 -19.09
CA GLU A 330 18.84 53.84 -19.86
C GLU A 330 17.55 53.54 -20.64
N VAL A 331 17.46 52.35 -21.23
CA VAL A 331 16.25 51.91 -21.94
C VAL A 331 15.07 51.83 -20.97
N VAL A 332 15.29 51.32 -19.75
CA VAL A 332 14.22 51.27 -18.72
C VAL A 332 13.75 52.67 -18.34
N GLU A 333 14.66 53.64 -18.19
CA GLU A 333 14.29 55.04 -17.89
C GLU A 333 13.45 55.66 -19.03
N LEU A 334 13.86 55.48 -20.29
CA LEU A 334 13.10 55.93 -21.46
C LEU A 334 11.72 55.28 -21.55
N LEU A 335 11.63 53.96 -21.36
CA LEU A 335 10.36 53.22 -21.40
C LEU A 335 9.43 53.61 -20.24
N THR A 336 9.98 53.90 -19.07
CA THR A 336 9.19 54.35 -17.91
C THR A 336 8.64 55.76 -18.16
N ALA A 337 9.46 56.67 -18.67
CA ALA A 337 9.01 58.00 -19.08
C ALA A 337 7.91 57.93 -20.17
N ALA A 338 8.09 57.05 -21.16
CA ALA A 338 7.08 56.83 -22.20
C ALA A 338 5.76 56.25 -21.64
N ALA A 339 5.85 55.32 -20.67
CA ALA A 339 4.69 54.74 -20.01
C ALA A 339 3.90 55.78 -19.18
N ASP A 340 4.57 56.74 -18.55
CA ASP A 340 3.91 57.83 -17.83
C ASP A 340 3.26 58.84 -18.79
N GLY A 341 3.94 59.18 -19.89
CA GLY A 341 3.36 60.00 -20.95
C GLY A 341 2.14 59.37 -21.62
N ALA A 342 2.05 58.04 -21.64
CA ALA A 342 0.89 57.30 -22.18
C ALA A 342 -0.44 57.67 -21.52
N LYS A 343 -0.42 58.05 -20.23
CA LYS A 343 -1.63 58.43 -19.48
C LYS A 343 -2.26 59.73 -20.00
N SER A 344 -1.44 60.60 -20.60
CA SER A 344 -1.84 61.90 -21.16
C SER A 344 -2.31 61.80 -22.62
N LEU A 345 -2.22 60.62 -23.24
CA LEU A 345 -2.76 60.40 -24.58
C LEU A 345 -4.28 60.23 -24.55
N ILE A 346 -4.97 60.98 -25.40
CA ILE A 346 -6.43 60.98 -25.50
C ILE A 346 -6.93 59.75 -26.28
N ASP A 347 -6.26 59.39 -27.37
CA ASP A 347 -6.65 58.26 -28.21
C ASP A 347 -6.24 56.91 -27.59
N ALA A 348 -7.22 56.03 -27.42
CA ALA A 348 -7.01 54.68 -26.91
C ALA A 348 -6.16 53.82 -27.87
N SER A 349 -6.23 54.09 -29.18
CA SER A 349 -5.46 53.38 -30.21
C SER A 349 -3.96 53.69 -30.08
N ASP A 350 -3.63 54.96 -29.86
CA ASP A 350 -2.24 55.39 -29.62
C ASP A 350 -1.68 54.83 -28.31
N ARG A 351 -2.49 54.79 -27.25
CA ARG A 351 -2.14 54.14 -25.98
C ARG A 351 -1.88 52.64 -26.16
N LEU A 352 -2.71 51.97 -26.96
CA LEU A 352 -2.56 50.55 -27.26
C LEU A 352 -1.23 50.28 -27.96
N ILE A 353 -0.94 51.02 -29.04
CA ILE A 353 0.33 50.90 -29.78
C ILE A 353 1.52 51.11 -28.84
N LEU A 354 1.49 52.18 -28.06
CA LEU A 354 2.56 52.51 -27.12
C LEU A 354 2.83 51.39 -26.10
N TYR A 355 1.78 50.85 -25.46
CA TYR A 355 1.98 49.75 -24.50
C TYR A 355 2.43 48.44 -25.15
N VAL A 356 1.99 48.13 -26.37
CA VAL A 356 2.48 46.98 -27.13
C VAL A 356 3.99 47.11 -27.39
N GLU A 357 4.43 48.28 -27.83
CA GLU A 357 5.84 48.57 -28.10
C GLU A 357 6.69 48.50 -26.82
N ILE A 358 6.22 49.09 -25.72
CA ILE A 358 6.88 49.00 -24.41
C ILE A 358 6.99 47.53 -23.94
N ALA A 359 5.92 46.74 -24.09
CA ALA A 359 5.94 45.33 -23.74
C ALA A 359 6.95 44.52 -24.57
N ARG A 360 7.02 44.77 -25.89
CA ARG A 360 7.98 44.13 -26.80
C ARG A 360 9.43 44.46 -26.41
N LEU A 361 9.73 45.73 -26.13
CA LEU A 361 11.07 46.18 -25.75
C LEU A 361 11.51 45.61 -24.39
N PHE A 362 10.62 45.59 -23.38
CA PHE A 362 10.93 44.91 -22.12
C PHE A 362 11.15 43.40 -22.30
N GLY A 363 10.41 42.77 -23.22
CA GLY A 363 10.60 41.36 -23.59
C GLY A 363 11.97 41.11 -24.21
N ALA A 364 12.41 41.96 -25.14
CA ALA A 364 13.70 41.89 -25.80
C ALA A 364 14.88 42.08 -24.82
N LEU A 365 14.73 42.91 -23.78
CA LEU A 365 15.71 43.05 -22.70
C LEU A 365 15.78 41.83 -21.76
N GLY A 366 14.81 40.92 -21.82
CA GLY A 366 14.67 39.79 -20.90
C GLY A 366 13.89 40.11 -19.62
N TYR A 367 13.29 41.30 -19.50
CA TYR A 367 12.45 41.69 -18.36
C TYR A 367 11.00 41.19 -18.54
N HIS A 368 10.83 39.88 -18.56
CA HIS A 368 9.55 39.21 -18.83
C HIS A 368 8.39 39.65 -17.92
N ARG A 369 8.66 39.98 -16.65
CA ARG A 369 7.63 40.47 -15.70
C ARG A 369 7.10 41.85 -16.08
N LYS A 370 7.98 42.78 -16.48
CA LYS A 370 7.58 44.13 -16.94
C LYS A 370 6.87 44.03 -18.29
N ALA A 371 7.36 43.19 -19.19
CA ALA A 371 6.70 42.92 -20.46
C ALA A 371 5.26 42.40 -20.23
N ALA A 372 5.10 41.42 -19.35
CA ALA A 372 3.78 40.87 -18.99
C ALA A 372 2.84 41.92 -18.37
N PHE A 373 3.37 42.84 -17.54
CA PHE A 373 2.60 43.95 -16.98
C PHE A 373 2.00 44.83 -18.08
N PHE A 374 2.81 45.28 -19.05
CA PHE A 374 2.31 46.12 -20.14
C PHE A 374 1.42 45.33 -21.11
N SER A 375 1.71 44.05 -21.38
CA SER A 375 0.81 43.17 -22.13
C SER A 375 -0.57 43.04 -21.46
N ARG A 376 -0.62 42.96 -20.12
CA ARG A 376 -1.90 42.97 -19.39
C ARG A 376 -2.62 44.31 -19.54
N GLN A 377 -1.92 45.44 -19.50
CA GLN A 377 -2.53 46.76 -19.77
C GLN A 377 -3.11 46.84 -21.18
N VAL A 378 -2.44 46.24 -22.18
CA VAL A 378 -2.95 46.11 -23.55
C VAL A 378 -4.23 45.26 -23.58
N ALA A 379 -4.24 44.13 -22.89
CA ALA A 379 -5.44 43.28 -22.79
C ALA A 379 -6.62 44.01 -22.13
N GLN A 380 -6.37 44.85 -21.12
CA GLN A 380 -7.40 45.69 -20.50
C GLN A 380 -7.97 46.72 -21.48
N LEU A 381 -7.14 47.35 -22.31
CA LEU A 381 -7.60 48.26 -23.36
C LEU A 381 -8.46 47.53 -24.40
N TYR A 382 -8.08 46.30 -24.79
CA TYR A 382 -8.93 45.49 -25.66
C TYR A 382 -10.26 45.12 -25.00
N LEU A 383 -10.27 44.82 -23.70
CA LEU A 383 -11.49 44.51 -22.95
C LEU A 383 -12.41 45.72 -22.75
N GLN A 384 -11.90 46.95 -22.85
CA GLN A 384 -12.75 48.15 -22.87
C GLN A 384 -13.57 48.28 -24.16
N GLN A 385 -13.17 47.57 -25.23
CA GLN A 385 -13.92 47.53 -26.48
C GLN A 385 -14.98 46.43 -26.45
N ASP A 386 -16.17 46.70 -26.98
CA ASP A 386 -17.29 45.74 -27.02
C ASP A 386 -17.22 44.74 -28.19
N ASN A 387 -16.04 44.57 -28.79
CA ASN A 387 -15.86 43.73 -29.96
C ASN A 387 -15.39 42.31 -29.59
N LYS A 388 -16.02 41.27 -30.18
CA LYS A 388 -15.59 39.87 -30.06
C LYS A 388 -14.12 39.67 -30.48
N PHE A 389 -13.68 40.32 -31.56
CA PHE A 389 -12.29 40.23 -32.02
C PHE A 389 -11.30 40.88 -31.06
N ALA A 390 -11.72 41.93 -30.36
CA ALA A 390 -10.92 42.54 -29.30
C ALA A 390 -10.80 41.59 -28.10
N ALA A 391 -11.88 40.88 -27.72
CA ALA A 391 -11.82 39.86 -26.67
C ALA A 391 -10.89 38.68 -27.04
N ILE A 392 -10.89 38.24 -28.30
CA ILE A 392 -9.94 37.22 -28.80
C ILE A 392 -8.50 37.73 -28.67
N SER A 393 -8.26 38.96 -29.08
CA SER A 393 -6.93 39.59 -29.00
C SER A 393 -6.47 39.75 -27.54
N ALA A 394 -7.36 40.18 -26.64
CA ALA A 394 -7.10 40.25 -25.20
C ALA A 394 -6.71 38.89 -24.63
N MET A 395 -7.46 37.84 -24.98
CA MET A 395 -7.18 36.47 -24.55
C MET A 395 -5.82 35.98 -25.04
N GLN A 396 -5.47 36.20 -26.32
CA GLN A 396 -4.17 35.83 -26.86
C GLN A 396 -3.01 36.57 -26.16
N VAL A 397 -3.17 37.87 -25.93
CA VAL A 397 -2.16 38.66 -25.20
C VAL A 397 -2.00 38.16 -23.77
N LEU A 398 -3.11 37.91 -23.05
CA LEU A 398 -3.06 37.36 -21.70
C LEU A 398 -2.45 35.96 -21.67
N ALA A 399 -2.71 35.11 -22.66
CA ALA A 399 -2.11 33.78 -22.77
C ALA A 399 -0.58 33.85 -22.80
N MET A 400 0.00 34.83 -23.53
CA MET A 400 1.46 35.05 -23.53
C MET A 400 2.01 35.47 -22.16
N THR A 401 1.21 36.11 -21.31
CA THR A 401 1.64 36.53 -19.96
C THR A 401 1.63 35.41 -18.93
N THR A 402 0.95 34.29 -19.19
CA THR A 402 0.77 33.19 -18.23
C THR A 402 2.10 32.62 -17.73
N LYS A 403 3.14 32.57 -18.56
CA LYS A 403 4.50 32.14 -18.16
C LYS A 403 5.11 33.07 -17.10
N ALA A 404 5.02 34.37 -17.33
CA ALA A 404 5.62 35.38 -16.47
C ALA A 404 4.92 35.48 -15.11
N TYR A 405 3.59 35.25 -15.08
CA TYR A 405 2.79 35.21 -13.86
C TYR A 405 2.70 33.81 -13.23
N ARG A 406 3.29 32.79 -13.85
CA ARG A 406 3.25 31.38 -13.43
C ARG A 406 1.82 30.83 -13.27
N VAL A 407 1.00 31.09 -14.28
CA VAL A 407 -0.42 30.66 -14.36
C VAL A 407 -0.65 29.76 -15.59
N GLN A 408 0.38 29.03 -16.01
CA GLN A 408 0.33 28.19 -17.22
C GLN A 408 -0.63 27.01 -17.05
N SER A 409 -1.24 26.58 -18.16
CA SER A 409 -1.98 25.31 -18.25
C SER A 409 -1.00 24.14 -18.32
N ARG A 410 -1.37 22.98 -17.79
CA ARG A 410 -0.53 21.77 -17.82
C ARG A 410 -0.16 21.32 -19.24
N ALA A 411 -1.08 21.46 -20.19
CA ALA A 411 -0.83 21.16 -21.60
C ALA A 411 0.33 21.97 -22.19
N SER A 412 0.63 23.15 -21.64
CA SER A 412 1.73 24.00 -22.10
C SER A 412 3.09 23.69 -21.44
N ILE A 413 3.11 22.91 -20.37
CA ILE A 413 4.33 22.53 -19.64
C ILE A 413 4.99 21.32 -20.32
N GLU A 414 4.20 20.33 -20.74
CA GLU A 414 4.70 19.09 -21.38
C GLU A 414 5.49 19.35 -22.66
N HIS A 415 5.08 20.32 -23.47
CA HIS A 415 5.81 20.71 -24.68
C HIS A 415 7.18 21.37 -24.40
N ASN A 416 7.39 22.00 -23.24
CA ASN A 416 8.63 22.73 -22.94
C ASN A 416 9.72 21.84 -22.31
N ILE A 417 9.35 20.73 -21.67
CA ILE A 417 10.32 19.81 -21.04
C ILE A 417 11.16 19.07 -22.11
N SER A 418 10.64 18.93 -23.33
CA SER A 418 11.35 18.27 -24.44
C SER A 418 12.52 19.06 -25.04
N ASN A 419 12.65 20.36 -24.76
CA ASN A 419 13.63 21.24 -25.43
C ASN A 419 14.81 21.73 -24.57
N ASP A 420 14.87 21.38 -23.28
CA ASP A 420 15.92 21.89 -22.37
C ASP A 420 16.75 20.80 -21.67
N ALA A 421 16.74 19.57 -22.20
CA ALA A 421 17.56 18.46 -21.72
C ALA A 421 19.01 18.55 -22.24
N GLY A 422 19.76 19.55 -21.78
CA GLY A 422 21.23 19.49 -21.77
C GLY A 422 21.72 18.54 -20.68
N PRO A 423 22.76 17.71 -20.92
CA PRO A 423 23.16 16.68 -19.96
C PRO A 423 24.06 17.30 -18.88
N THR A 424 23.52 17.53 -17.68
CA THR A 424 24.36 17.76 -16.50
C THR A 424 24.23 16.59 -15.53
N SER A 425 25.31 15.80 -15.53
CA SER A 425 25.86 14.93 -14.50
C SER A 425 24.98 14.54 -13.30
N SER A 426 24.91 13.22 -13.12
CA SER A 426 24.61 12.47 -11.90
C SER A 426 25.05 13.13 -10.59
N ASP A 427 24.08 13.49 -9.73
CA ASP A 427 24.26 13.39 -8.28
C ASP A 427 22.91 13.07 -7.60
N GLY A 428 22.98 12.28 -6.54
CA GLY A 428 21.89 11.47 -6.01
C GLY A 428 20.75 12.21 -5.30
N GLY A 429 19.54 11.66 -5.46
CA GLY A 429 18.59 11.44 -4.36
C GLY A 429 17.88 12.63 -3.71
N LYS A 430 18.17 13.89 -4.07
CA LYS A 430 17.42 15.06 -3.58
C LYS A 430 16.95 15.89 -4.75
N MET A 431 15.67 15.74 -5.14
CA MET A 431 15.05 16.68 -6.08
C MET A 431 15.23 18.12 -5.56
N HIS A 432 15.81 18.98 -6.39
CA HIS A 432 16.08 20.38 -6.07
C HIS A 432 14.82 21.09 -5.56
N HIS A 433 14.92 21.69 -4.36
CA HIS A 433 13.85 22.46 -3.72
C HIS A 433 13.32 23.63 -4.60
N HIS A 434 14.04 24.04 -5.65
CA HIS A 434 13.60 25.10 -6.56
C HIS A 434 12.48 24.70 -7.54
N SER A 435 12.28 23.41 -7.88
CA SER A 435 11.17 23.04 -8.78
C SER A 435 9.82 23.05 -8.06
N ILE A 436 9.78 22.61 -6.81
CA ILE A 436 8.57 22.56 -5.95
C ILE A 436 8.17 23.97 -5.50
N VAL A 437 9.14 24.81 -5.14
CA VAL A 437 8.91 26.22 -4.74
C VAL A 437 8.37 27.06 -5.90
N SER A 438 8.74 26.76 -7.15
CA SER A 438 8.31 27.53 -8.32
C SER A 438 6.79 27.46 -8.61
N LEU A 439 6.12 26.37 -8.20
CA LEU A 439 4.71 26.11 -8.47
C LEU A 439 3.76 26.84 -7.51
N PHE A 440 4.23 27.20 -6.31
CA PHE A 440 3.37 27.71 -5.23
C PHE A 440 3.99 28.86 -4.43
N GLU A 441 4.82 29.71 -5.05
CA GLU A 441 5.20 30.97 -4.40
C GLU A 441 3.95 31.84 -4.15
N SER A 442 3.45 31.80 -2.90
CA SER A 442 2.25 32.50 -2.43
C SER A 442 2.28 34.02 -2.56
N GLN A 443 3.44 34.59 -2.91
CA GLN A 443 3.69 36.03 -2.85
C GLN A 443 2.79 36.83 -3.80
N TRP A 444 2.27 36.25 -4.89
CA TRP A 444 1.49 36.95 -5.92
C TRP A 444 0.10 36.37 -6.19
N SER A 445 -0.47 35.65 -5.23
CA SER A 445 -1.80 35.00 -5.36
C SER A 445 -2.90 35.96 -5.84
N THR A 446 -2.94 37.19 -5.32
CA THR A 446 -3.88 38.23 -5.77
C THR A 446 -3.73 38.55 -7.27
N LEU A 447 -2.49 38.75 -7.74
CA LEU A 447 -2.23 39.08 -9.13
C LEU A 447 -2.58 37.91 -10.06
N GLN A 448 -2.21 36.68 -9.66
CA GLN A 448 -2.52 35.48 -10.43
C GLN A 448 -4.03 35.24 -10.55
N MET A 449 -4.78 35.45 -9.46
CA MET A 449 -6.24 35.41 -9.50
C MET A 449 -6.83 36.47 -10.44
N VAL A 450 -6.31 37.70 -10.41
CA VAL A 450 -6.81 38.77 -11.28
C VAL A 450 -6.54 38.44 -12.75
N VAL A 451 -5.34 37.96 -13.09
CA VAL A 451 -4.99 37.55 -14.46
C VAL A 451 -5.88 36.39 -14.93
N LEU A 452 -6.11 35.38 -14.08
CA LEU A 452 -7.03 34.28 -14.40
C LEU A 452 -8.47 34.74 -14.60
N ARG A 453 -8.95 35.69 -13.79
CA ARG A 453 -10.29 36.29 -13.94
C ARG A 453 -10.39 37.08 -15.25
N GLU A 454 -9.36 37.83 -15.61
CA GLU A 454 -9.29 38.55 -16.89
C GLU A 454 -9.26 37.57 -18.09
N ILE A 455 -8.54 36.44 -17.97
CA ILE A 455 -8.55 35.36 -18.98
C ILE A 455 -9.95 34.76 -19.09
N LEU A 456 -10.58 34.41 -17.96
CA LEU A 456 -11.94 33.87 -17.93
C LEU A 456 -12.94 34.84 -18.58
N LEU A 457 -12.89 36.12 -18.22
CA LEU A 457 -13.75 37.15 -18.80
C LEU A 457 -13.52 37.29 -20.32
N SER A 458 -12.26 37.28 -20.75
CA SER A 458 -11.90 37.36 -22.18
C SER A 458 -12.38 36.12 -22.95
N ALA A 459 -12.25 34.92 -22.36
CA ALA A 459 -12.69 33.65 -22.95
C ALA A 459 -14.23 33.60 -23.11
N VAL A 460 -14.97 34.01 -22.07
CA VAL A 460 -16.43 34.07 -22.12
C VAL A 460 -16.90 35.07 -23.20
N ARG A 461 -16.28 36.24 -23.30
CA ARG A 461 -16.63 37.26 -24.32
C ARG A 461 -16.21 36.88 -25.74
N SER A 462 -15.09 36.18 -25.90
CA SER A 462 -14.64 35.66 -27.20
C SER A 462 -15.46 34.46 -27.68
N GLY A 463 -16.20 33.82 -26.76
CA GLY A 463 -17.00 32.63 -27.05
C GLY A 463 -16.15 31.36 -27.14
N ASP A 464 -15.02 31.30 -26.44
CA ASP A 464 -14.18 30.11 -26.31
C ASP A 464 -14.50 29.38 -24.98
N PRO A 465 -15.33 28.31 -25.02
CA PRO A 465 -15.73 27.59 -23.82
C PRO A 465 -14.58 26.78 -23.21
N LEU A 466 -13.59 26.34 -23.99
CA LEU A 466 -12.48 25.53 -23.51
C LEU A 466 -11.54 26.37 -22.64
N ALA A 467 -11.15 27.54 -23.14
CA ALA A 467 -10.33 28.49 -22.40
C ALA A 467 -11.04 29.00 -21.13
N ALA A 468 -12.36 29.22 -21.21
CA ALA A 468 -13.16 29.62 -20.06
C ALA A 468 -13.20 28.53 -18.99
N TRP A 469 -13.47 27.28 -19.37
CA TRP A 469 -13.47 26.15 -18.44
C TRP A 469 -12.10 25.97 -17.77
N SER A 470 -11.00 25.97 -18.55
CA SER A 470 -9.63 25.88 -18.02
C SER A 470 -9.32 26.98 -16.99
N ALA A 471 -9.68 28.24 -17.30
CA ALA A 471 -9.40 29.37 -16.42
C ALA A 471 -10.21 29.29 -15.10
N ALA A 472 -11.48 28.91 -15.18
CA ALA A 472 -12.33 28.71 -14.00
C ALA A 472 -11.85 27.53 -13.14
N ALA A 473 -11.45 26.41 -13.76
CA ALA A 473 -10.91 25.24 -13.07
C ALA A 473 -9.63 25.59 -12.32
N ARG A 474 -8.69 26.30 -12.95
CA ARG A 474 -7.44 26.77 -12.32
C ARG A 474 -7.69 27.75 -11.17
N LEU A 475 -8.66 28.66 -11.31
CA LEU A 475 -9.05 29.56 -10.21
C LEU A 475 -9.52 28.79 -8.98
N LEU A 476 -10.42 27.82 -9.19
CA LEU A 476 -11.01 27.03 -8.12
C LEU A 476 -9.96 26.10 -7.49
N ARG A 477 -9.16 25.40 -8.32
CA ARG A 477 -8.18 24.41 -7.86
C ARG A 477 -7.03 25.03 -7.06
N SER A 478 -6.55 26.21 -7.45
CA SER A 478 -5.37 26.84 -6.84
C SER A 478 -5.70 27.89 -5.78
N TYR A 479 -6.87 28.55 -5.85
CA TYR A 479 -7.19 29.70 -5.01
C TYR A 479 -8.54 29.62 -4.28
N TYR A 480 -9.17 28.44 -4.17
CA TYR A 480 -10.40 28.26 -3.38
C TYR A 480 -10.37 28.91 -1.97
N PRO A 481 -9.26 28.96 -1.20
CA PRO A 481 -9.28 29.55 0.15
C PRO A 481 -9.44 31.07 0.14
N LEU A 482 -9.05 31.75 -0.94
CA LEU A 482 -9.12 33.20 -1.09
C LEU A 482 -10.41 33.67 -1.75
N ILE A 483 -11.21 32.75 -2.28
CA ILE A 483 -12.44 33.05 -3.01
C ILE A 483 -13.62 32.87 -2.05
N THR A 484 -14.50 33.87 -1.99
CA THR A 484 -15.71 33.80 -1.16
C THR A 484 -16.61 32.64 -1.60
N PRO A 485 -17.40 32.02 -0.70
CA PRO A 485 -18.29 30.92 -1.07
C PRO A 485 -19.26 31.25 -2.23
N ALA A 486 -19.78 32.49 -2.28
CA ALA A 486 -20.59 32.96 -3.41
C ALA A 486 -19.78 33.00 -4.73
N GLY A 487 -18.51 33.41 -4.67
CA GLY A 487 -17.60 33.37 -5.82
C GLY A 487 -17.25 31.95 -6.26
N GLN A 488 -17.11 31.01 -5.33
CA GLN A 488 -16.89 29.59 -5.64
C GLN A 488 -18.10 29.01 -6.38
N ASN A 489 -19.32 29.30 -5.93
CA ASN A 489 -20.56 28.93 -6.62
C ASN A 489 -20.67 29.56 -8.02
N GLY A 490 -20.27 30.83 -8.16
CA GLY A 490 -20.21 31.51 -9.45
C GLY A 490 -19.25 30.84 -10.43
N LEU A 491 -18.07 30.38 -9.95
CA LEU A 491 -17.11 29.63 -10.76
C LEU A 491 -17.61 28.22 -11.12
N ALA A 492 -18.27 27.52 -10.20
CA ALA A 492 -18.89 26.22 -10.46
C ALA A 492 -20.00 26.33 -11.53
N SER A 493 -20.81 27.40 -11.47
CA SER A 493 -21.80 27.71 -12.49
C SER A 493 -21.15 28.04 -13.84
N ALA A 494 -20.04 28.81 -13.84
CA ALA A 494 -19.28 29.11 -15.06
C ALA A 494 -18.65 27.86 -15.70
N LEU A 495 -18.17 26.91 -14.90
CA LEU A 495 -17.67 25.61 -15.37
C LEU A 495 -18.79 24.82 -16.06
N THR A 496 -19.94 24.70 -15.41
CA THR A 496 -21.11 23.99 -15.94
C THR A 496 -21.61 24.62 -17.25
N ASN A 497 -21.80 25.94 -17.27
CA ASN A 497 -22.22 26.67 -18.48
C ASN A 497 -21.22 26.58 -19.64
N SER A 498 -19.92 26.49 -19.33
CA SER A 498 -18.88 26.32 -20.37
C SER A 498 -18.89 24.90 -20.91
N ALA A 499 -19.12 23.90 -20.05
CA ALA A 499 -19.18 22.50 -20.43
C ALA A 499 -20.40 22.16 -21.30
N GLU A 500 -21.55 22.79 -21.08
CA GLU A 500 -22.73 22.64 -21.95
C GLU A 500 -22.46 23.06 -23.41
N ARG A 501 -21.47 23.93 -23.63
CA ARG A 501 -21.05 24.39 -24.96
C ARG A 501 -19.92 23.55 -25.56
N LEU A 502 -19.36 22.61 -24.81
CA LEU A 502 -18.31 21.70 -25.27
C LEU A 502 -18.91 20.39 -25.80
N PRO A 503 -18.26 19.73 -26.77
CA PRO A 503 -18.62 18.38 -27.17
C PRO A 503 -18.54 17.40 -25.98
N LEU A 504 -19.48 16.46 -25.91
CA LEU A 504 -19.47 15.41 -24.90
C LEU A 504 -18.17 14.60 -24.97
N GLY A 505 -17.56 14.34 -23.81
CA GLY A 505 -16.29 13.60 -23.71
C GLY A 505 -15.02 14.43 -23.95
N THR A 506 -15.13 15.76 -23.97
CA THR A 506 -13.95 16.65 -24.05
C THR A 506 -12.98 16.34 -22.90
N ARG A 507 -11.70 16.11 -23.25
CA ARG A 507 -10.62 15.87 -22.29
C ARG A 507 -9.76 17.11 -22.14
N LEU A 508 -9.47 17.49 -20.90
CA LEU A 508 -8.59 18.62 -20.60
C LEU A 508 -7.49 18.23 -19.62
N ALA A 509 -6.30 18.79 -19.83
CA ALA A 509 -5.13 18.53 -18.99
C ALA A 509 -5.21 19.19 -17.60
N ASP A 510 -5.96 20.28 -17.45
CA ASP A 510 -6.06 21.01 -16.19
C ASP A 510 -7.12 20.37 -15.28
N PRO A 511 -6.75 19.85 -14.09
CA PRO A 511 -7.71 19.26 -13.16
C PRO A 511 -8.51 20.34 -12.43
N ALA A 512 -9.82 20.10 -12.28
CA ALA A 512 -10.69 20.88 -11.41
C ALA A 512 -10.76 20.24 -10.02
N LEU A 513 -11.97 19.94 -9.52
CA LEU A 513 -12.23 19.22 -8.27
C LEU A 513 -12.62 17.76 -8.59
N PRO A 514 -12.57 16.82 -7.62
CA PRO A 514 -12.04 16.95 -6.26
C PRO A 514 -10.50 16.84 -6.19
N PHE A 515 -9.95 17.09 -4.99
CA PHE A 515 -8.56 16.74 -4.69
C PHE A 515 -8.47 15.25 -4.37
N ILE A 516 -7.47 14.56 -4.92
CA ILE A 516 -7.37 13.10 -4.90
C ILE A 516 -5.99 12.69 -4.38
N ARG A 517 -5.94 11.90 -3.31
CA ARG A 517 -4.70 11.30 -2.80
C ARG A 517 -4.84 9.80 -2.60
N LEU A 518 -3.72 9.08 -2.72
CA LEU A 518 -3.69 7.66 -2.38
C LEU A 518 -3.87 7.49 -0.87
N HIS A 519 -4.84 6.65 -0.47
CA HIS A 519 -5.01 6.29 0.93
C HIS A 519 -4.18 5.05 1.25
N SER A 520 -4.42 3.94 0.55
CA SER A 520 -3.70 2.68 0.72
C SER A 520 -4.08 1.68 -0.36
N PHE A 521 -3.29 0.62 -0.50
CA PHE A 521 -3.76 -0.60 -1.15
C PHE A 521 -4.46 -1.47 -0.10
N PRO A 522 -5.55 -2.16 -0.44
CA PRO A 522 -6.11 -3.16 0.46
C PRO A 522 -5.00 -4.17 0.77
N LEU A 523 -4.78 -4.42 2.06
CA LEU A 523 -3.92 -5.51 2.50
C LEU A 523 -4.53 -6.80 1.91
N HIS A 524 -3.71 -7.63 1.26
CA HIS A 524 -4.14 -8.97 0.87
C HIS A 524 -4.80 -9.61 2.09
N SER A 525 -5.92 -10.30 1.86
CA SER A 525 -6.54 -11.11 2.91
C SER A 525 -5.44 -11.97 3.51
N SER A 526 -5.27 -11.95 4.84
CA SER A 526 -4.28 -12.79 5.52
C SER A 526 -4.48 -14.30 5.27
N GLN A 527 -5.56 -14.67 4.59
CA GLN A 527 -5.88 -16.02 4.16
C GLN A 527 -5.27 -16.39 2.81
N MET A 528 -4.91 -15.44 1.94
CA MET A 528 -4.36 -15.74 0.61
C MET A 528 -3.21 -14.80 0.24
N ASP A 529 -2.01 -15.36 0.14
CA ASP A 529 -0.80 -14.63 -0.26
C ASP A 529 -0.15 -15.23 -1.51
N ILE A 530 0.54 -14.40 -2.29
CA ILE A 530 1.34 -14.81 -3.45
C ILE A 530 2.77 -15.11 -3.01
N VAL A 531 3.30 -16.27 -3.38
CA VAL A 531 4.63 -16.76 -2.99
C VAL A 531 5.52 -16.91 -4.23
N LYS A 532 6.69 -16.27 -4.25
CA LYS A 532 7.68 -16.45 -5.32
C LYS A 532 8.26 -17.88 -5.25
N ARG A 533 8.37 -18.57 -6.38
CA ARG A 533 8.96 -19.93 -6.43
C ARG A 533 10.47 -19.82 -6.57
N ASP A 534 11.20 -20.59 -5.76
CA ASP A 534 12.62 -20.85 -5.96
C ASP A 534 12.77 -22.17 -6.73
N THR A 535 13.48 -22.16 -7.86
CA THR A 535 13.71 -23.35 -8.68
C THR A 535 14.91 -24.17 -8.21
N ALA A 536 15.69 -23.67 -7.24
CA ALA A 536 16.89 -24.33 -6.74
C ALA A 536 16.63 -25.38 -5.64
N SER A 537 15.40 -25.45 -5.09
CA SER A 537 15.00 -26.36 -4.01
C SER A 537 13.71 -27.10 -4.38
N GLU A 538 13.54 -28.35 -3.93
CA GLU A 538 12.25 -29.05 -4.03
C GLU A 538 11.15 -28.32 -3.22
N ASP A 539 11.54 -27.63 -2.15
CA ASP A 539 10.66 -26.80 -1.33
C ASP A 539 10.57 -25.38 -1.88
N TRP A 540 9.99 -25.20 -3.07
CA TRP A 540 9.89 -23.88 -3.72
C TRP A 540 9.15 -22.81 -2.87
N TRP A 541 8.39 -23.25 -1.87
CA TRP A 541 7.65 -22.42 -0.92
C TRP A 541 8.47 -21.99 0.31
N ALA A 542 9.57 -22.70 0.61
CA ALA A 542 10.50 -22.33 1.64
C ALA A 542 11.48 -21.32 1.04
N GLY A 543 11.15 -20.03 1.13
CA GLY A 543 12.14 -18.99 0.85
C GLY A 543 13.43 -19.24 1.65
N ALA A 544 14.57 -18.74 1.16
CA ALA A 544 15.89 -18.95 1.78
C ALA A 544 15.79 -18.97 3.31
N ALA A 545 15.98 -20.15 3.91
CA ALA A 545 15.67 -20.37 5.31
C ALA A 545 16.41 -19.33 6.19
N PRO A 546 15.74 -18.65 7.13
CA PRO A 546 16.46 -17.97 8.20
C PRO A 546 17.18 -19.05 8.98
N SER A 547 18.51 -19.00 8.95
CA SER A 547 19.38 -20.01 9.54
C SER A 547 19.12 -20.19 11.05
N GLY A 548 18.35 -21.22 11.42
CA GLY A 548 18.33 -21.89 12.73
C GLY A 548 17.97 -21.06 13.99
N PRO A 549 17.63 -21.72 15.12
CA PRO A 549 17.29 -21.04 16.38
C PRO A 549 18.52 -20.66 17.22
N PHE A 550 19.73 -21.05 16.82
CA PHE A 550 20.99 -20.69 17.47
C PHE A 550 22.09 -20.54 16.40
N ILE A 551 22.93 -19.52 16.59
CA ILE A 551 24.11 -19.11 15.79
C ILE A 551 23.85 -17.85 14.95
N TYR A 552 24.32 -16.73 15.52
CA TYR A 552 24.62 -15.46 14.88
C TYR A 552 25.54 -15.68 13.65
N THR A 553 25.04 -15.45 12.45
CA THR A 553 25.82 -15.41 11.20
C THR A 553 26.41 -14.00 11.02
N PRO A 554 27.73 -13.76 11.20
CA PRO A 554 28.30 -12.42 11.23
C PRO A 554 28.50 -11.77 9.84
N PHE A 555 28.03 -12.42 8.76
CA PHE A 555 28.18 -11.94 7.38
C PHE A 555 26.87 -11.68 6.64
N SER A 556 25.71 -11.93 7.25
CA SER A 556 24.48 -11.29 6.82
C SER A 556 24.55 -9.83 7.26
N LYS A 557 25.22 -9.00 6.44
CA LYS A 557 25.08 -7.55 6.49
C LYS A 557 23.60 -7.27 6.69
N GLY A 558 23.26 -6.66 7.83
CA GLY A 558 21.92 -6.16 8.04
C GLY A 558 21.53 -5.39 6.78
N GLU A 559 20.49 -5.86 6.11
CA GLU A 559 19.74 -5.00 5.22
C GLU A 559 19.27 -3.86 6.13
N SER A 560 20.02 -2.77 6.09
CA SER A 560 19.57 -1.48 6.57
C SER A 560 18.15 -1.30 6.07
N ASN A 561 17.25 -0.78 6.91
CA ASN A 561 15.93 -0.27 6.55
C ASN A 561 16.03 0.86 5.50
N LEU A 562 16.56 0.55 4.32
CA LEU A 562 16.41 1.27 3.07
C LEU A 562 15.16 0.67 2.47
N SER A 563 14.03 1.34 2.68
CA SER A 563 12.77 1.22 1.94
C SER A 563 12.84 0.25 0.74
N SER A 564 12.81 -1.05 1.00
CA SER A 564 12.72 -2.03 -0.07
C SER A 564 11.38 -1.74 -0.70
N LYS A 565 11.42 -1.33 -1.97
CA LYS A 565 10.22 -1.05 -2.76
C LYS A 565 9.29 -2.24 -2.56
N GLN A 566 8.21 -2.07 -1.77
CA GLN A 566 7.17 -3.08 -1.67
C GLN A 566 6.68 -3.30 -3.10
N GLU A 567 6.99 -4.48 -3.64
CA GLU A 567 6.54 -4.88 -4.97
C GLU A 567 5.14 -5.46 -4.78
N LEU A 568 4.14 -4.85 -5.40
CA LEU A 568 2.76 -5.30 -5.33
C LEU A 568 2.49 -6.17 -6.55
N ILE A 569 2.11 -7.42 -6.33
CA ILE A 569 1.86 -8.38 -7.40
C ILE A 569 0.35 -8.43 -7.69
N TRP A 570 -0.04 -8.25 -8.95
CA TRP A 570 -1.41 -8.39 -9.44
C TRP A 570 -1.51 -9.55 -10.43
N VAL A 571 -2.69 -10.18 -10.54
CA VAL A 571 -2.89 -11.38 -11.38
C VAL A 571 -3.81 -11.04 -12.55
N VAL A 572 -3.43 -11.41 -13.77
CA VAL A 572 -4.27 -11.22 -14.97
C VAL A 572 -5.65 -11.85 -14.78
N GLY A 573 -6.70 -11.09 -15.07
CA GLY A 573 -8.09 -11.55 -15.01
C GLY A 573 -8.76 -11.45 -13.63
N GLU A 574 -8.02 -11.12 -12.57
CA GLU A 574 -8.58 -10.96 -11.23
C GLU A 574 -8.89 -9.49 -10.89
N PRO A 575 -10.01 -9.17 -10.23
CA PRO A 575 -10.35 -7.81 -9.87
C PRO A 575 -9.43 -7.29 -8.76
N VAL A 576 -8.79 -6.16 -9.01
CA VAL A 576 -7.95 -5.46 -8.03
C VAL A 576 -8.68 -4.22 -7.50
N GLN A 577 -8.30 -3.79 -6.31
CA GLN A 577 -8.89 -2.65 -5.62
C GLN A 577 -7.81 -1.70 -5.11
N VAL A 578 -8.08 -0.40 -5.16
CA VAL A 578 -7.20 0.67 -4.66
C VAL A 578 -8.06 1.64 -3.86
N LEU A 579 -7.62 1.98 -2.64
CA LEU A 579 -8.33 2.94 -1.78
C LEU A 579 -7.78 4.34 -2.02
N VAL A 580 -8.68 5.25 -2.36
CA VAL A 580 -8.37 6.63 -2.71
C VAL A 580 -9.23 7.57 -1.86
N GLU A 581 -8.63 8.66 -1.38
CA GLU A 581 -9.36 9.68 -0.62
C GLU A 581 -9.62 10.91 -1.51
N LEU A 582 -10.88 11.32 -1.53
CA LEU A 582 -11.35 12.51 -2.23
C LEU A 582 -11.65 13.62 -1.22
N ALA A 583 -11.26 14.86 -1.53
CA ALA A 583 -11.60 16.04 -0.73
C ALA A 583 -12.26 17.13 -1.57
N ASN A 584 -13.36 17.67 -1.04
CA ASN A 584 -14.06 18.85 -1.54
C ASN A 584 -13.94 19.99 -0.52
N PRO A 585 -12.97 20.91 -0.67
CA PRO A 585 -12.79 22.03 0.25
C PRO A 585 -13.64 23.26 -0.09
N CYS A 586 -14.59 23.16 -1.04
CA CYS A 586 -15.45 24.26 -1.44
C CYS A 586 -16.77 24.27 -0.67
N GLY A 587 -17.42 25.44 -0.61
CA GLY A 587 -18.69 25.66 0.09
C GLY A 587 -19.94 25.18 -0.65
N PHE A 588 -19.81 24.20 -1.55
CA PHE A 588 -20.91 23.66 -2.35
C PHE A 588 -20.78 22.15 -2.55
N GLU A 589 -21.90 21.50 -2.87
CA GLU A 589 -21.98 20.05 -3.08
C GLU A 589 -21.41 19.69 -4.46
N LEU A 590 -20.49 18.71 -4.50
CA LEU A 590 -19.77 18.32 -5.71
C LEU A 590 -20.22 16.93 -6.16
N MET A 591 -20.86 16.89 -7.33
CA MET A 591 -21.22 15.66 -8.02
C MET A 591 -20.10 15.28 -9.00
N VAL A 592 -19.54 14.08 -8.82
CA VAL A 592 -18.57 13.47 -9.73
C VAL A 592 -19.29 12.38 -10.51
N ASP A 593 -19.50 12.62 -11.80
CA ASP A 593 -20.28 11.75 -12.70
C ASP A 593 -19.64 10.36 -12.83
N SER A 594 -18.31 10.33 -13.03
CA SER A 594 -17.54 9.09 -13.05
C SER A 594 -16.09 9.31 -12.63
N ILE A 595 -15.57 8.44 -11.76
CA ILE A 595 -14.15 8.39 -11.38
C ILE A 595 -13.62 6.95 -11.52
N TYR A 596 -12.41 6.81 -12.07
CA TYR A 596 -11.70 5.53 -12.20
C TYR A 596 -10.18 5.71 -12.25
N LEU A 597 -9.43 4.63 -12.09
CA LEU A 597 -7.96 4.65 -12.10
C LEU A 597 -7.42 5.01 -13.49
N SER A 598 -6.43 5.91 -13.54
CA SER A 598 -5.70 6.21 -14.78
C SER A 598 -4.59 5.18 -14.98
N VAL A 599 -4.58 4.49 -16.12
CA VAL A 599 -3.52 3.55 -16.52
C VAL A 599 -3.22 3.74 -18.01
N HIS A 600 -1.97 4.02 -18.36
CA HIS A 600 -1.57 4.41 -19.71
C HIS A 600 -1.31 3.22 -20.65
N SER A 601 -1.05 2.03 -20.11
CA SER A 601 -0.55 0.88 -20.89
C SER A 601 -1.63 0.08 -21.63
N GLY A 602 -2.92 0.43 -21.52
CA GLY A 602 -4.02 -0.37 -22.11
C GLY A 602 -4.15 -1.78 -21.53
N ASN A 603 -3.35 -2.12 -20.52
CA ASN A 603 -3.28 -3.43 -19.88
C ASN A 603 -4.20 -3.53 -18.65
N PHE A 604 -5.13 -2.59 -18.48
CA PHE A 604 -5.97 -2.46 -17.31
C PHE A 604 -7.35 -1.90 -17.67
N ASN A 605 -8.39 -2.64 -17.31
CA ASN A 605 -9.78 -2.21 -17.44
C ASN A 605 -10.28 -1.68 -16.11
N ALA A 606 -10.30 -0.35 -15.96
CA ALA A 606 -10.82 0.29 -14.75
C ALA A 606 -12.35 0.41 -14.77
N PHE A 607 -12.99 0.26 -13.60
CA PHE A 607 -14.43 0.39 -13.46
C PHE A 607 -14.82 1.79 -12.96
N PRO A 608 -15.66 2.54 -13.70
CA PRO A 608 -16.10 3.87 -13.30
C PRO A 608 -17.14 3.81 -12.17
N ILE A 609 -17.02 4.73 -11.21
CA ILE A 609 -17.95 4.88 -10.08
C ILE A 609 -18.40 6.34 -9.98
N THR A 610 -19.67 6.59 -9.64
CA THR A 610 -20.20 7.94 -9.37
C THR A 610 -20.11 8.27 -7.88
N VAL A 611 -19.71 9.49 -7.54
CA VAL A 611 -19.51 9.90 -6.14
C VAL A 611 -20.09 11.30 -5.89
N ASN A 612 -20.83 11.44 -4.78
CA ASN A 612 -21.27 12.73 -4.27
C ASN A 612 -20.43 13.13 -3.04
N LEU A 613 -19.91 14.36 -3.04
CA LEU A 613 -19.10 14.95 -1.97
C LEU A 613 -19.76 16.20 -1.41
N LEU A 614 -20.06 16.18 -0.11
CA LEU A 614 -20.63 17.32 0.61
C LEU A 614 -19.65 18.51 0.68
N PRO A 615 -20.15 19.74 0.90
CA PRO A 615 -19.29 20.91 1.13
C PRO A 615 -18.29 20.69 2.27
N ASN A 616 -17.04 21.12 2.08
CA ASN A 616 -15.95 21.01 3.08
C ASN A 616 -15.76 19.61 3.68
N SER A 617 -15.90 18.56 2.87
CA SER A 617 -15.85 17.17 3.33
C SER A 617 -14.80 16.33 2.59
N SER A 618 -14.36 15.25 3.24
CA SER A 618 -13.47 14.24 2.66
C SER A 618 -14.10 12.85 2.76
N LYS A 619 -13.86 11.99 1.76
CA LYS A 619 -14.43 10.65 1.68
C LYS A 619 -13.43 9.67 1.06
N VAL A 620 -13.23 8.52 1.70
CA VAL A 620 -12.45 7.41 1.15
C VAL A 620 -13.34 6.52 0.30
N ILE A 621 -12.90 6.20 -0.90
CA ILE A 621 -13.59 5.34 -1.86
C ILE A 621 -12.69 4.20 -2.34
N THR A 622 -13.29 3.10 -2.77
CA THR A 622 -12.59 1.97 -3.38
C THR A 622 -12.76 2.03 -4.90
N LEU A 623 -11.66 2.18 -5.62
CA LEU A 623 -11.64 2.08 -7.09
C LEU A 623 -11.16 0.69 -7.50
N SER A 624 -11.87 0.05 -8.43
CA SER A 624 -11.57 -1.32 -8.88
C SER A 624 -11.28 -1.39 -10.39
N GLY A 625 -10.64 -2.48 -10.80
CA GLY A 625 -10.41 -2.79 -12.21
C GLY A 625 -9.80 -4.18 -12.40
N ILE A 626 -9.63 -4.60 -13.65
CA ILE A 626 -9.07 -5.91 -14.01
C ILE A 626 -7.84 -5.72 -14.92
N PRO A 627 -6.65 -6.23 -14.53
CA PRO A 627 -5.49 -6.25 -15.40
C PRO A 627 -5.66 -7.30 -16.52
N THR A 628 -5.33 -6.93 -17.75
CA THR A 628 -5.57 -7.76 -18.95
C THR A 628 -4.31 -8.39 -19.53
N LYS A 629 -3.12 -7.85 -19.24
CA LYS A 629 -1.83 -8.36 -19.73
C LYS A 629 -0.75 -8.31 -18.65
N GLU A 630 0.23 -9.20 -18.78
CA GLU A 630 1.40 -9.29 -17.90
C GLU A 630 2.35 -8.10 -18.10
N GLY A 631 3.13 -7.78 -17.06
CA GLY A 631 4.12 -6.71 -17.08
C GLY A 631 3.90 -5.62 -16.03
N PRO A 632 4.78 -4.60 -15.98
CA PRO A 632 4.68 -3.53 -15.00
C PRO A 632 3.51 -2.59 -15.33
N ILE A 633 2.72 -2.23 -14.31
CA ILE A 633 1.64 -1.24 -14.43
C ILE A 633 1.98 -0.02 -13.59
N SER A 634 1.85 1.18 -14.18
CA SER A 634 1.94 2.45 -13.47
C SER A 634 0.56 3.09 -13.37
N ILE A 635 0.20 3.50 -12.15
CA ILE A 635 -1.06 4.20 -11.85
C ILE A 635 -0.70 5.61 -11.41
N PRO A 636 -0.57 6.57 -12.34
CA PRO A 636 -0.13 7.91 -12.00
C PRO A 636 -1.23 8.73 -11.28
N GLY A 637 -2.50 8.35 -11.41
CA GLY A 637 -3.62 9.15 -10.97
C GLY A 637 -4.99 8.50 -11.15
N CYS A 638 -6.02 9.34 -11.17
CA CYS A 638 -7.39 8.98 -11.50
C CYS A 638 -7.90 9.83 -12.66
N ILE A 639 -8.75 9.25 -13.51
CA ILE A 639 -9.53 9.99 -14.50
C ILE A 639 -10.87 10.35 -13.84
N VAL A 640 -11.22 11.64 -13.92
CA VAL A 640 -12.39 12.23 -13.26
C VAL A 640 -13.24 12.91 -14.31
N HIS A 641 -14.51 12.55 -14.37
CA HIS A 641 -15.54 13.27 -15.11
C HIS A 641 -16.34 14.11 -14.12
N CYS A 642 -16.18 15.43 -14.20
CA CYS A 642 -16.85 16.37 -13.31
C CYS A 642 -17.08 17.69 -14.05
N PHE A 643 -18.22 18.35 -13.82
CA PHE A 643 -18.65 19.54 -14.57
C PHE A 643 -18.64 19.30 -16.10
N GLY A 644 -19.06 18.12 -16.57
CA GLY A 644 -19.18 17.77 -17.99
C GLY A 644 -17.87 17.63 -18.78
N VAL A 645 -16.71 17.68 -18.11
CA VAL A 645 -15.38 17.54 -18.74
C VAL A 645 -14.58 16.45 -18.04
N ILE A 646 -13.77 15.72 -18.82
CA ILE A 646 -12.93 14.64 -18.33
C ILE A 646 -11.51 15.18 -18.09
N SER A 647 -11.02 15.11 -16.87
CA SER A 647 -9.66 15.52 -16.49
C SER A 647 -8.90 14.42 -15.77
N GLU A 648 -7.57 14.44 -15.91
CA GLU A 648 -6.68 13.50 -15.22
C GLU A 648 -6.07 14.14 -13.97
N HIS A 649 -6.21 13.47 -12.83
CA HIS A 649 -5.78 13.93 -11.52
C HIS A 649 -4.61 13.06 -11.04
N PHE A 650 -3.38 13.60 -11.08
CA PHE A 650 -2.20 12.87 -10.61
C PHE A 650 -2.01 12.97 -9.11
N PHE A 651 -1.61 11.86 -8.50
CA PHE A 651 -1.33 11.80 -7.06
C PHE A 651 -0.12 12.66 -6.67
N LYS A 652 0.94 12.66 -7.50
CA LYS A 652 2.17 13.44 -7.27
C LYS A 652 1.92 14.94 -7.12
N ASP A 653 0.93 15.49 -7.83
CA ASP A 653 0.62 16.91 -7.75
C ASP A 653 0.01 17.30 -6.41
N VAL A 654 -0.81 16.41 -5.86
CA VAL A 654 -1.40 16.58 -4.54
C VAL A 654 -0.35 16.39 -3.47
N ASP A 655 0.55 15.41 -3.60
CA ASP A 655 1.68 15.24 -2.68
C ASP A 655 2.57 16.49 -2.63
N ASN A 656 2.90 17.07 -3.79
CA ASN A 656 3.65 18.32 -3.87
C ASN A 656 2.91 19.49 -3.20
N LEU A 657 1.59 19.58 -3.40
CA LEU A 657 0.75 20.59 -2.75
C LEU A 657 0.73 20.41 -1.22
N LEU A 658 0.61 19.18 -0.73
CA LEU A 658 0.63 18.85 0.70
C LEU A 658 1.98 19.17 1.34
N ILE A 659 3.09 18.85 0.66
CA ILE A 659 4.44 19.21 1.08
C ILE A 659 4.57 20.74 1.15
N GLY A 660 4.10 21.45 0.13
CA GLY A 660 4.08 22.91 0.10
C GLY A 660 3.25 23.52 1.22
N ALA A 661 2.08 22.95 1.54
CA ALA A 661 1.25 23.39 2.67
C ALA A 661 1.94 23.15 4.02
N ALA A 662 2.60 22.01 4.21
CA ALA A 662 3.37 21.71 5.42
C ALA A 662 4.56 22.66 5.62
N GLN A 663 5.14 23.16 4.52
CA GLN A 663 6.25 24.13 4.52
C GLN A 663 5.77 25.59 4.58
N GLY A 664 4.45 25.85 4.62
CA GLY A 664 3.87 27.20 4.63
C GLY A 664 3.96 27.94 3.29
N LEU A 665 4.27 27.22 2.20
CA LEU A 665 4.33 27.77 0.84
C LEU A 665 2.95 27.83 0.17
N VAL A 666 2.06 26.89 0.51
CA VAL A 666 0.67 26.84 0.01
C VAL A 666 -0.29 27.34 1.10
N LEU A 667 -1.35 28.03 0.68
CA LEU A 667 -2.33 28.68 1.56
C LEU A 667 -3.05 27.72 2.52
N SER A 668 -3.48 26.55 2.03
CA SER A 668 -4.15 25.55 2.85
C SER A 668 -4.05 24.15 2.29
N ASP A 669 -3.99 23.17 3.19
CA ASP A 669 -4.14 21.75 2.89
C ASP A 669 -5.64 21.43 2.69
N PRO A 670 -6.07 21.00 1.49
CA PRO A 670 -7.48 20.74 1.17
C PRO A 670 -8.07 19.60 2.00
N PHE A 671 -7.27 18.58 2.37
CA PHE A 671 -7.75 17.46 3.18
C PHE A 671 -7.90 17.89 4.64
N ARG A 672 -6.96 18.69 5.15
CA ARG A 672 -7.05 19.24 6.50
C ARG A 672 -8.22 20.21 6.66
N SER A 673 -8.51 21.03 5.65
CA SER A 673 -9.69 21.91 5.62
C SER A 673 -11.00 21.12 5.69
N CYS A 674 -11.00 19.88 5.22
CA CYS A 674 -12.16 18.97 5.25
C CYS A 674 -12.19 18.06 6.49
N GLY A 675 -11.40 18.35 7.53
CA GLY A 675 -11.34 17.56 8.76
C GLY A 675 -10.63 16.21 8.65
N SER A 676 -9.93 15.93 7.55
CA SER A 676 -9.22 14.67 7.36
C SER A 676 -7.99 14.54 8.26
N MET A 677 -7.71 13.32 8.70
CA MET A 677 -6.52 13.00 9.49
C MET A 677 -5.23 13.06 8.64
N LYS A 678 -4.11 13.39 9.29
CA LYS A 678 -2.79 13.29 8.64
C LYS A 678 -2.44 11.82 8.40
N ILE A 679 -2.33 11.43 7.13
CA ILE A 679 -1.83 10.13 6.70
C ILE A 679 -0.32 10.26 6.45
N LYS A 680 0.48 9.27 6.84
CA LYS A 680 1.90 9.20 6.45
C LYS A 680 1.96 9.00 4.93
N ASN A 681 2.79 9.75 4.22
CA ASN A 681 2.94 9.61 2.76
C ASN A 681 3.12 8.14 2.37
N VAL A 682 2.10 7.58 1.70
CA VAL A 682 2.14 6.21 1.19
C VAL A 682 2.84 6.26 -0.16
N SER A 683 4.06 5.71 -0.23
CA SER A 683 4.76 5.57 -1.52
C SER A 683 4.04 4.55 -2.39
N PHE A 684 3.81 4.90 -3.65
CA PHE A 684 3.27 3.94 -4.63
C PHE A 684 4.22 2.75 -4.78
N PRO A 685 3.75 1.51 -4.52
CA PRO A 685 4.52 0.30 -4.78
C PRO A 685 4.72 0.12 -6.29
N ALA A 686 5.81 -0.54 -6.67
CA ALA A 686 5.97 -1.00 -8.05
C ALA A 686 4.99 -2.15 -8.27
N VAL A 687 4.03 -1.98 -9.20
CA VAL A 687 3.01 -2.99 -9.47
C VAL A 687 3.47 -3.87 -10.63
N SER A 688 3.64 -5.16 -10.40
CA SER A 688 3.95 -6.16 -11.43
C SER A 688 2.76 -7.10 -11.63
N VAL A 689 2.30 -7.23 -12.87
CA VAL A 689 1.23 -8.16 -13.23
C VAL A 689 1.83 -9.49 -13.67
N VAL A 690 1.42 -10.57 -13.00
CA VAL A 690 1.81 -11.96 -13.27
C VAL A 690 0.72 -12.72 -14.03
N PRO A 691 1.07 -13.83 -14.71
CA PRO A 691 0.10 -14.69 -15.39
C PRO A 691 -1.05 -15.14 -14.49
N PRO A 692 -2.18 -15.59 -15.05
CA PRO A 692 -3.27 -16.19 -14.28
C PRO A 692 -2.75 -17.29 -13.34
N LEU A 693 -3.13 -17.24 -12.07
CA LEU A 693 -2.72 -18.20 -11.04
C LEU A 693 -3.89 -19.12 -10.68
N PRO A 694 -3.63 -20.37 -10.24
CA PRO A 694 -4.70 -21.23 -9.72
C PRO A 694 -5.36 -20.56 -8.50
N LEU A 695 -6.67 -20.76 -8.29
CA LEU A 695 -7.41 -20.20 -7.15
C LEU A 695 -8.12 -21.33 -6.42
N LEU A 696 -7.60 -21.68 -5.24
CA LEU A 696 -8.20 -22.73 -4.41
C LEU A 696 -9.06 -22.12 -3.31
N VAL A 697 -10.31 -22.53 -3.22
CA VAL A 697 -11.25 -22.13 -2.16
C VAL A 697 -11.43 -23.30 -1.21
N SER A 698 -11.25 -23.08 0.09
CA SER A 698 -11.46 -24.09 1.12
C SER A 698 -12.74 -23.84 1.92
N HIS A 699 -13.49 -24.89 2.23
CA HIS A 699 -14.57 -24.85 3.20
C HIS A 699 -14.52 -26.06 4.16
N ILE A 700 -14.88 -25.86 5.42
CA ILE A 700 -14.99 -26.94 6.41
C ILE A 700 -16.40 -27.54 6.30
N VAL A 701 -16.48 -28.85 6.09
CA VAL A 701 -17.76 -29.54 5.91
C VAL A 701 -18.45 -29.68 7.28
N GLY A 702 -19.62 -29.04 7.46
CA GLY A 702 -20.45 -29.21 8.66
C GLY A 702 -20.70 -27.98 9.57
N GLY A 703 -20.33 -26.75 9.16
CA GLY A 703 -20.73 -25.51 9.87
C GLY A 703 -19.81 -24.29 9.65
N ASP A 704 -20.15 -23.13 10.24
CA ASP A 704 -19.53 -21.79 10.07
C ASP A 704 -18.08 -21.63 10.59
N GLY A 705 -17.28 -22.70 10.62
CA GLY A 705 -15.84 -22.62 10.82
C GLY A 705 -15.36 -22.55 12.27
N ALA A 706 -16.21 -22.82 13.26
CA ALA A 706 -15.82 -23.03 14.66
C ALA A 706 -16.13 -24.47 15.10
N ILE A 707 -15.11 -25.19 15.55
CA ILE A 707 -15.20 -26.59 15.99
C ILE A 707 -15.14 -26.61 17.50
N ILE A 708 -16.21 -27.07 18.16
CA ILE A 708 -16.25 -27.22 19.61
C ILE A 708 -15.81 -28.65 19.97
N LEU A 709 -14.77 -28.77 20.78
CA LEU A 709 -14.24 -30.04 21.30
C LEU A 709 -14.15 -29.99 22.83
N TYR A 710 -14.42 -31.10 23.51
CA TYR A 710 -14.15 -31.23 24.94
C TYR A 710 -12.68 -31.58 25.19
N GLU A 711 -12.13 -31.20 26.34
CA GLU A 711 -10.76 -31.53 26.75
C GLU A 711 -10.45 -33.03 26.55
N GLY A 712 -9.38 -33.33 25.79
CA GLY A 712 -8.97 -34.69 25.46
C GLY A 712 -9.78 -35.39 24.37
N GLU A 713 -10.80 -34.75 23.78
CA GLU A 713 -11.60 -35.29 22.67
C GLU A 713 -10.77 -35.38 21.38
N ILE A 714 -10.93 -36.49 20.65
CA ILE A 714 -10.37 -36.71 19.33
C ILE A 714 -11.51 -36.73 18.30
N ARG A 715 -11.40 -35.90 17.25
CA ARG A 715 -12.43 -35.79 16.20
C ARG A 715 -11.83 -35.55 14.82
N ASP A 716 -12.42 -36.19 13.81
CA ASP A 716 -12.07 -36.00 12.40
C ASP A 716 -12.90 -34.87 11.79
N VAL A 717 -12.22 -33.92 11.14
CA VAL A 717 -12.81 -32.77 10.46
C VAL A 717 -12.51 -32.85 8.97
N TRP A 718 -13.54 -32.71 8.15
CA TRP A 718 -13.42 -32.78 6.70
C TRP A 718 -13.25 -31.37 6.12
N ILE A 719 -12.14 -31.15 5.43
CA ILE A 719 -11.85 -29.89 4.72
C ILE A 719 -12.00 -30.16 3.23
N HIS A 720 -12.88 -29.41 2.59
CA HIS A 720 -13.13 -29.47 1.17
C HIS A 720 -12.38 -28.35 0.44
N PHE A 721 -11.74 -28.70 -0.67
CA PHE A 721 -10.99 -27.81 -1.54
C PHE A 721 -11.56 -27.85 -2.95
N ALA A 722 -11.88 -26.67 -3.50
CA ALA A 722 -12.37 -26.51 -4.86
C ALA A 722 -11.46 -25.56 -5.66
N ASN A 723 -11.06 -25.94 -6.87
CA ASN A 723 -10.35 -25.04 -7.77
C ASN A 723 -11.34 -24.11 -8.49
N ALA A 724 -11.49 -22.88 -8.00
CA ALA A 724 -12.33 -21.84 -8.59
C ALA A 724 -11.60 -21.00 -9.66
N GLY A 725 -10.33 -21.30 -9.94
CA GLY A 725 -9.51 -20.57 -10.90
C GLY A 725 -9.59 -21.13 -12.32
N THR A 726 -8.94 -20.45 -13.26
CA THR A 726 -8.83 -20.88 -14.67
C THR A 726 -7.64 -21.80 -14.94
N VAL A 727 -6.70 -21.89 -13.99
CA VAL A 727 -5.46 -22.68 -14.10
C VAL A 727 -5.54 -23.92 -13.21
N PRO A 728 -5.11 -25.11 -13.69
CA PRO A 728 -5.06 -26.31 -12.86
C PRO A 728 -4.03 -26.20 -11.73
N VAL A 729 -4.30 -26.83 -10.59
CA VAL A 729 -3.33 -26.98 -9.50
C VAL A 729 -2.54 -28.25 -9.74
N GLU A 730 -1.22 -28.16 -9.97
CA GLU A 730 -0.37 -29.34 -10.21
C GLU A 730 0.46 -29.73 -8.98
N GLN A 731 0.85 -28.75 -8.18
CA GLN A 731 1.64 -28.95 -6.97
C GLN A 731 0.89 -28.35 -5.78
N ALA A 732 0.77 -29.10 -4.68
CA ALA A 732 0.21 -28.60 -3.44
C ALA A 732 0.93 -29.24 -2.25
N HIS A 733 1.30 -28.44 -1.25
CA HIS A 733 2.00 -28.85 -0.03
C HIS A 733 1.28 -28.29 1.20
N VAL A 734 1.06 -29.13 2.21
CA VAL A 734 0.35 -28.77 3.44
C VAL A 734 1.35 -28.63 4.59
N SER A 735 1.28 -27.53 5.32
CA SER A 735 2.05 -27.29 6.55
C SER A 735 1.15 -26.75 7.68
N LEU A 736 1.65 -26.82 8.92
CA LEU A 736 0.94 -26.38 10.12
C LEU A 736 1.64 -25.15 10.72
N SER A 737 0.88 -24.17 11.21
CA SER A 737 1.41 -23.08 12.03
C SER A 737 0.43 -22.68 13.14
N GLY A 738 0.83 -21.76 14.02
CA GLY A 738 0.01 -21.27 15.14
C GLY A 738 0.40 -21.88 16.49
N LYS A 739 -0.34 -21.52 17.54
CA LYS A 739 -0.20 -22.14 18.86
C LYS A 739 -0.95 -23.49 18.86
N ASN A 740 -0.51 -24.44 19.69
CA ASN A 740 -1.11 -25.78 19.80
C ASN A 740 -1.07 -26.61 18.50
N GLN A 741 -0.01 -26.51 17.68
CA GLN A 741 0.14 -27.35 16.47
C GLN A 741 0.09 -28.85 16.78
N ASP A 742 0.57 -29.27 17.95
CA ASP A 742 0.52 -30.65 18.46
C ASP A 742 -0.91 -31.20 18.62
N SER A 743 -1.95 -30.33 18.54
CA SER A 743 -3.35 -30.75 18.54
C SER A 743 -3.79 -31.41 17.22
N VAL A 744 -3.07 -31.22 16.12
CA VAL A 744 -3.35 -31.88 14.85
C VAL A 744 -2.61 -33.22 14.82
N ILE A 745 -3.33 -34.33 14.94
CA ILE A 745 -2.74 -35.68 15.03
C ILE A 745 -2.30 -36.16 13.64
N SER A 746 -3.17 -36.01 12.63
CA SER A 746 -2.86 -36.39 11.26
C SER A 746 -3.65 -35.57 10.25
N VAL A 747 -3.00 -35.32 9.11
CA VAL A 747 -3.60 -34.70 7.92
C VAL A 747 -3.47 -35.71 6.79
N ALA A 748 -4.57 -36.06 6.12
CA ALA A 748 -4.56 -37.04 5.03
C ALA A 748 -3.99 -36.47 3.71
N TYR A 749 -2.72 -36.05 3.75
CA TYR A 749 -2.02 -35.39 2.65
C TYR A 749 -1.94 -36.25 1.37
N GLU A 750 -1.85 -37.58 1.49
CA GLU A 750 -1.84 -38.50 0.35
C GLU A 750 -3.13 -38.44 -0.49
N THR A 751 -4.26 -38.11 0.14
CA THR A 751 -5.54 -37.93 -0.55
C THR A 751 -5.52 -36.68 -1.43
N LEU A 752 -4.88 -35.60 -0.97
CA LEU A 752 -4.70 -34.39 -1.76
C LEU A 752 -3.71 -34.64 -2.91
N LYS A 753 -2.59 -35.31 -2.63
CA LYS A 753 -1.53 -35.60 -3.61
C LYS A 753 -2.00 -36.48 -4.76
N SER A 754 -2.84 -37.48 -4.47
CA SER A 754 -3.44 -38.36 -5.49
C SER A 754 -4.52 -37.67 -6.35
N ALA A 755 -5.11 -36.57 -5.87
CA ALA A 755 -6.09 -35.79 -6.62
C ALA A 755 -5.48 -34.73 -7.54
N LEU A 756 -4.16 -34.48 -7.46
CA LEU A 756 -3.45 -33.57 -8.35
C LEU A 756 -3.16 -34.24 -9.71
N PRO A 757 -3.35 -33.55 -10.85
CA PRO A 757 -3.69 -32.14 -10.98
C PRO A 757 -5.19 -31.83 -10.88
N LEU A 758 -5.57 -30.87 -10.02
CA LEU A 758 -6.96 -30.41 -9.88
C LEU A 758 -7.30 -29.43 -11.02
N LYS A 759 -8.08 -29.90 -11.99
CA LYS A 759 -8.62 -29.07 -13.08
C LYS A 759 -9.54 -27.96 -12.55
N PRO A 760 -9.76 -26.86 -13.31
CA PRO A 760 -10.79 -25.88 -13.00
C PRO A 760 -12.14 -26.53 -12.71
N GLY A 761 -12.75 -26.21 -11.55
CA GLY A 761 -13.98 -26.84 -11.06
C GLY A 761 -13.80 -28.20 -10.38
N GLY A 762 -12.57 -28.71 -10.27
CA GLY A 762 -12.27 -29.95 -9.55
C GLY A 762 -12.32 -29.76 -8.03
N GLU A 763 -12.78 -30.80 -7.34
CA GLU A 763 -13.02 -30.79 -5.89
C GLU A 763 -12.33 -31.98 -5.21
N VAL A 764 -11.82 -31.76 -4.00
CA VAL A 764 -11.23 -32.81 -3.15
C VAL A 764 -11.52 -32.53 -1.68
N THR A 765 -11.87 -33.57 -0.93
CA THR A 765 -12.12 -33.48 0.52
C THR A 765 -11.08 -34.30 1.26
N ILE A 766 -10.38 -33.69 2.23
CA ILE A 766 -9.41 -34.39 3.08
C ILE A 766 -9.88 -34.41 4.54
N PRO A 767 -9.75 -35.53 5.26
CA PRO A 767 -9.92 -35.56 6.71
C PRO A 767 -8.66 -35.04 7.43
N VAL A 768 -8.90 -34.24 8.47
CA VAL A 768 -7.92 -33.71 9.43
C VAL A 768 -8.33 -34.16 10.83
N THR A 769 -7.49 -34.92 11.50
CA THR A 769 -7.78 -35.47 12.84
C THR A 769 -7.24 -34.52 13.93
N LEU A 770 -8.12 -34.09 14.82
CA LEU A 770 -7.84 -33.07 15.83
C LEU A 770 -8.00 -33.64 17.24
N LYS A 771 -7.13 -33.22 18.17
CA LYS A 771 -7.18 -33.50 19.60
C LYS A 771 -7.28 -32.22 20.41
N ALA A 772 -8.30 -32.10 21.26
CA ALA A 772 -8.44 -30.94 22.12
C ALA A 772 -7.32 -30.87 23.18
N TRP A 773 -6.66 -29.72 23.29
CA TRP A 773 -5.60 -29.48 24.27
C TRP A 773 -6.17 -29.24 25.68
N GLN A 774 -5.33 -29.42 26.70
CA GLN A 774 -5.70 -29.13 28.08
C GLN A 774 -5.73 -27.62 28.34
N LEU A 775 -6.81 -27.13 28.95
CA LEU A 775 -6.88 -25.75 29.45
C LEU A 775 -6.03 -25.67 30.71
N GLY A 776 -4.94 -24.91 30.67
CA GLY A 776 -4.09 -24.69 31.85
C GLY A 776 -4.88 -24.12 33.03
N LEU A 777 -4.52 -24.53 34.25
CA LEU A 777 -5.05 -23.99 35.50
C LEU A 777 -4.60 -22.52 35.61
N LEU A 778 -5.38 -21.58 35.07
CA LEU A 778 -5.15 -20.16 35.32
C LEU A 778 -5.47 -19.89 36.79
N ASP A 779 -4.49 -19.39 37.54
CA ASP A 779 -4.71 -18.80 38.86
C ASP A 779 -5.83 -17.74 38.74
N PRO A 780 -6.93 -17.85 39.52
CA PRO A 780 -8.05 -16.92 39.44
C PRO A 780 -7.72 -15.48 39.89
N ASP A 781 -6.51 -15.22 40.41
CA ASP A 781 -6.18 -13.96 41.10
C ASP A 781 -5.62 -12.83 40.21
N THR A 782 -5.41 -13.04 38.90
CA THR A 782 -4.92 -11.97 38.00
C THR A 782 -5.99 -11.27 37.15
N ALA A 783 -7.27 -11.57 37.35
CA ALA A 783 -8.39 -11.03 36.58
C ALA A 783 -9.11 -9.82 37.22
N ALA A 784 -8.59 -9.26 38.32
CA ALA A 784 -9.15 -8.07 38.97
C ALA A 784 -8.25 -6.86 38.76
N GLY A 785 -8.15 -6.35 37.53
CA GLY A 785 -7.23 -5.22 37.29
C GLY A 785 -7.20 -4.58 35.91
N ARG A 786 -8.27 -4.60 35.10
CA ARG A 786 -8.40 -3.66 33.97
C ARG A 786 -9.86 -3.24 33.80
N SER A 787 -10.08 -1.94 33.98
CA SER A 787 -11.34 -1.24 33.84
C SER A 787 -11.88 -1.31 32.41
N PHE A 788 -13.14 -1.73 32.29
CA PHE A 788 -13.94 -1.63 31.07
C PHE A 788 -14.38 -0.17 30.84
N SER A 789 -14.01 0.42 29.70
CA SER A 789 -14.81 1.49 29.08
C SER A 789 -15.37 0.96 27.76
N GLY A 790 -16.64 1.27 27.51
CA GLY A 790 -17.49 0.58 26.54
C GLY A 790 -17.07 0.77 25.08
N SER A 791 -17.08 -0.33 24.34
CA SER A 791 -17.57 -0.35 22.96
C SER A 791 -18.17 -1.72 22.66
N THR A 792 -19.34 -1.68 22.07
CA THR A 792 -20.19 -2.79 21.65
C THR A 792 -19.46 -3.81 20.76
N GLY A 793 -19.60 -5.10 21.10
CA GLY A 793 -19.58 -6.21 20.14
C GLY A 793 -18.29 -6.43 19.33
N LYS A 794 -17.17 -6.70 19.99
CA LYS A 794 -16.05 -7.43 19.36
C LYS A 794 -15.82 -8.71 20.15
N GLN A 795 -16.16 -9.85 19.54
CA GLN A 795 -15.75 -11.15 20.04
C GLN A 795 -14.23 -11.16 20.25
N VAL A 796 -13.81 -11.58 21.44
CA VAL A 796 -12.42 -11.86 21.77
C VAL A 796 -11.97 -13.03 20.90
N LYS A 797 -11.33 -12.72 19.77
CA LYS A 797 -10.73 -13.69 18.86
C LYS A 797 -9.37 -14.07 19.45
N ASP A 798 -9.37 -14.95 20.45
CA ASP A 798 -8.16 -15.43 21.10
C ASP A 798 -7.29 -16.21 20.11
N GLY A 799 -6.03 -15.76 19.96
CA GLY A 799 -5.03 -16.33 19.05
C GLY A 799 -4.40 -17.65 19.54
N SER A 800 -5.23 -18.64 19.85
CA SER A 800 -4.81 -19.98 20.32
C SER A 800 -5.09 -21.12 19.32
N SER A 801 -5.74 -20.83 18.20
CA SER A 801 -6.12 -21.83 17.20
C SER A 801 -4.95 -22.24 16.27
N PRO A 802 -4.80 -23.54 15.95
CA PRO A 802 -3.89 -23.98 14.90
C PRO A 802 -4.37 -23.52 13.51
N MET A 803 -3.44 -23.25 12.62
CA MET A 803 -3.68 -22.77 11.26
C MET A 803 -3.07 -23.76 10.27
N LEU A 804 -3.88 -24.25 9.32
CA LEU A 804 -3.41 -25.09 8.22
C LEU A 804 -2.98 -24.17 7.07
N LEU A 805 -1.75 -24.32 6.59
CA LEU A 805 -1.23 -23.58 5.44
C LEU A 805 -1.10 -24.53 4.26
N LEU A 806 -1.65 -24.11 3.13
CA LEU A 806 -1.56 -24.84 1.89
C LEU A 806 -0.82 -23.99 0.86
N HIS A 807 0.35 -24.45 0.45
CA HIS A 807 1.13 -23.85 -0.63
C HIS A 807 0.83 -24.58 -1.92
N TYR A 808 0.33 -23.90 -2.94
CA TYR A 808 -0.07 -24.53 -4.19
C TYR A 808 0.33 -23.73 -5.42
N ALA A 809 0.52 -24.43 -6.53
CA ALA A 809 1.18 -23.94 -7.73
C ALA A 809 0.60 -24.59 -8.99
N GLY A 810 0.51 -23.78 -10.06
CA GLY A 810 0.16 -24.23 -11.41
C GLY A 810 1.38 -24.70 -12.22
N PRO A 811 1.19 -25.09 -13.49
CA PRO A 811 2.23 -25.65 -14.33
C PRO A 811 3.46 -24.76 -14.49
N LEU A 812 4.62 -25.41 -14.60
CA LEU A 812 5.86 -24.78 -15.04
C LEU A 812 5.74 -24.60 -16.57
N THR A 813 5.71 -23.36 -17.04
CA THR A 813 5.61 -23.06 -18.47
C THR A 813 6.90 -23.49 -19.18
N ASN A 814 6.93 -24.70 -19.73
CA ASN A 814 7.94 -25.11 -20.71
C ASN A 814 7.61 -24.47 -22.06
N SER A 815 7.94 -23.19 -22.25
CA SER A 815 8.00 -22.64 -23.61
C SER A 815 9.29 -23.13 -24.26
N GLY A 816 9.17 -24.16 -25.10
CA GLY A 816 10.26 -24.65 -25.93
C GLY A 816 10.68 -23.60 -26.97
N VAL A 817 11.50 -22.63 -26.58
CA VAL A 817 12.39 -21.86 -27.45
C VAL A 817 13.64 -21.55 -26.64
N LEU A 818 14.73 -22.24 -26.97
CA LEU A 818 16.07 -21.95 -26.48
C LEU A 818 16.53 -20.62 -27.08
N GLU A 819 16.53 -19.53 -26.29
CA GLU A 819 17.45 -18.40 -26.44
C GLU A 819 17.42 -17.48 -25.20
N GLY A 820 18.45 -17.58 -24.36
CA GLY A 820 19.07 -16.43 -23.67
C GLY A 820 18.28 -15.59 -22.67
N ASN A 821 17.43 -16.17 -21.81
CA ASN A 821 17.08 -15.72 -20.44
C ASN A 821 15.85 -16.52 -20.01
N GLU A 822 16.03 -17.55 -19.18
CA GLU A 822 14.90 -18.36 -18.70
C GLU A 822 13.86 -17.46 -18.00
N PRO A 823 12.58 -17.44 -18.43
CA PRO A 823 11.55 -16.70 -17.73
C PRO A 823 11.35 -17.34 -16.35
N ALA A 824 11.42 -16.52 -15.30
CA ALA A 824 11.19 -16.97 -13.93
C ALA A 824 9.83 -17.69 -13.84
N PRO A 825 9.72 -18.82 -13.12
CA PRO A 825 8.48 -19.56 -13.04
C PRO A 825 7.35 -18.70 -12.45
N PRO A 826 6.09 -18.91 -12.89
CA PRO A 826 4.96 -18.17 -12.32
C PRO A 826 4.88 -18.44 -10.81
N PRO A 827 4.57 -17.43 -9.97
CA PRO A 827 4.51 -17.60 -8.53
C PRO A 827 3.45 -18.63 -8.11
N GLY A 828 3.56 -19.14 -6.89
CA GLY A 828 2.54 -19.95 -6.24
C GLY A 828 1.62 -19.11 -5.35
N ARG A 829 0.66 -19.78 -4.71
CA ARG A 829 -0.22 -19.20 -3.68
C ARG A 829 -0.08 -19.93 -2.36
N ARG A 830 -0.31 -19.19 -1.27
CA ARG A 830 -0.44 -19.72 0.08
C ARG A 830 -1.85 -19.43 0.58
N LEU A 831 -2.61 -20.49 0.86
CA LEU A 831 -3.91 -20.43 1.51
C LEU A 831 -3.76 -20.75 2.99
N VAL A 832 -4.24 -19.87 3.87
CA VAL A 832 -4.22 -20.06 5.33
C VAL A 832 -5.65 -20.31 5.80
N ILE A 833 -5.84 -21.46 6.45
CA ILE A 833 -7.14 -21.96 6.91
C ILE A 833 -7.10 -22.01 8.43
N PRO A 834 -7.74 -21.05 9.13
CA PRO A 834 -7.84 -21.08 10.58
C PRO A 834 -8.77 -22.21 11.01
N LEU A 835 -8.25 -23.15 11.81
CA LEU A 835 -9.08 -24.15 12.49
C LEU A 835 -9.52 -23.54 13.81
N ASN A 836 -10.64 -22.79 13.84
CA ASN A 836 -11.11 -22.16 15.07
C ASN A 836 -11.65 -23.23 16.04
N ILE A 837 -10.76 -23.85 16.79
CA ILE A 837 -11.09 -24.88 17.78
C ILE A 837 -11.41 -24.18 19.11
N CYS A 838 -12.62 -24.37 19.62
CA CYS A 838 -13.02 -23.97 20.95
C CYS A 838 -12.98 -25.19 21.86
N VAL A 839 -12.07 -25.19 22.84
CA VAL A 839 -11.98 -26.26 23.82
C VAL A 839 -12.86 -25.94 25.02
N LEU A 840 -13.80 -26.83 25.33
CA LEU A 840 -14.61 -26.79 26.56
C LEU A 840 -14.04 -27.75 27.59
N LYS A 841 -14.24 -27.43 28.88
CA LYS A 841 -13.95 -28.39 29.96
C LYS A 841 -14.86 -29.62 29.79
N GLY A 842 -14.25 -30.80 29.68
CA GLY A 842 -14.95 -32.09 29.66
C GLY A 842 -15.20 -32.62 31.07
N LEU A 843 -15.12 -33.95 31.24
CA LEU A 843 -15.10 -34.59 32.56
C LEU A 843 -13.99 -33.98 33.44
N SER A 844 -14.37 -33.47 34.61
CA SER A 844 -13.40 -32.93 35.57
C SER A 844 -12.98 -34.00 36.58
N PHE A 845 -11.68 -34.05 36.82
CA PHE A 845 -11.11 -34.89 37.86
C PHE A 845 -11.21 -34.18 39.22
N VAL A 846 -11.84 -34.82 40.21
CA VAL A 846 -12.02 -34.27 41.56
C VAL A 846 -10.91 -34.75 42.48
N LYS A 847 -10.65 -36.07 42.50
CA LYS A 847 -9.75 -36.67 43.48
C LYS A 847 -9.26 -38.07 43.12
N ALA A 848 -8.04 -38.41 43.56
CA ALA A 848 -7.53 -39.78 43.61
C ALA A 848 -7.13 -40.13 45.05
N ARG A 849 -7.46 -41.34 45.49
CA ARG A 849 -7.10 -41.87 46.82
C ARG A 849 -6.80 -43.36 46.75
N LEU A 850 -5.98 -43.84 47.69
CA LEU A 850 -5.78 -45.26 47.94
C LEU A 850 -6.64 -45.68 49.14
N LEU A 851 -7.47 -46.71 48.96
CA LEU A 851 -8.32 -47.29 50.01
C LEU A 851 -7.77 -48.67 50.42
N SER A 852 -7.77 -48.97 51.71
CA SER A 852 -7.44 -50.30 52.28
C SER A 852 -8.65 -50.88 53.01
N MET A 853 -8.98 -52.16 52.75
CA MET A 853 -10.02 -52.90 53.46
C MET A 853 -9.43 -54.13 54.16
N GLU A 854 -9.88 -54.46 55.38
CA GLU A 854 -9.49 -55.65 56.14
C GLU A 854 -10.71 -56.58 56.37
N ILE A 855 -10.54 -57.90 56.24
CA ILE A 855 -11.59 -58.92 56.45
C ILE A 855 -11.20 -59.84 57.64
N PRO A 856 -12.07 -60.08 58.65
CA PRO A 856 -11.73 -60.89 59.83
C PRO A 856 -11.68 -62.41 59.55
N ALA A 857 -10.66 -63.10 60.06
CA ALA A 857 -10.43 -64.54 59.87
C ALA A 857 -10.98 -65.40 61.04
N HIS A 858 -11.60 -66.56 60.75
CA HIS A 858 -12.23 -67.46 61.74
C HIS A 858 -11.54 -68.82 61.81
N VAL A 859 -11.39 -69.40 63.01
CA VAL A 859 -10.81 -70.74 63.22
C VAL A 859 -11.95 -71.73 63.48
N GLY A 860 -12.44 -72.36 62.41
CA GLY A 860 -13.49 -73.39 62.44
C GLY A 860 -13.60 -74.15 61.12
N GLY A 861 -14.06 -75.40 61.13
CA GLY A 861 -14.03 -76.34 59.99
C GLY A 861 -15.10 -76.17 58.91
N THR A 862 -15.87 -75.08 58.89
CA THR A 862 -16.90 -74.85 57.87
C THR A 862 -16.32 -74.23 56.60
N PHE A 863 -15.92 -75.09 55.65
CA PHE A 863 -15.81 -74.69 54.24
C PHE A 863 -17.21 -74.38 53.68
N PRO A 864 -17.47 -73.23 53.02
CA PRO A 864 -18.57 -73.15 52.08
C PRO A 864 -18.23 -74.08 50.91
N LYS A 865 -19.04 -75.13 50.69
CA LYS A 865 -18.91 -76.02 49.53
C LYS A 865 -18.99 -75.18 48.25
N LEU A 866 -17.98 -75.31 47.37
CA LEU A 866 -18.12 -74.98 45.95
C LEU A 866 -19.25 -75.85 45.38
N VAL A 867 -20.25 -75.24 44.77
CA VAL A 867 -21.22 -75.94 43.93
C VAL A 867 -20.47 -76.42 42.69
N GLN A 868 -20.11 -77.70 42.66
CA GLN A 868 -19.91 -78.43 41.40
C GLN A 868 -21.27 -78.99 41.00
N VAL A 869 -21.82 -78.48 39.90
CA VAL A 869 -22.86 -79.19 39.14
C VAL A 869 -22.29 -79.53 37.78
N GLU A 870 -22.56 -80.78 37.43
CA GLU A 870 -22.01 -81.60 36.38
C GLU A 870 -22.35 -81.10 34.98
N SER A 871 -21.40 -81.29 34.08
CA SER A 871 -21.52 -81.14 32.64
C SER A 871 -22.33 -82.29 32.03
N GLY A 872 -23.34 -81.94 31.22
CA GLY A 872 -24.06 -82.84 30.32
C GLY A 872 -24.72 -82.08 29.17
N ASP A 873 -23.92 -81.84 28.12
CA ASP A 873 -24.15 -81.71 26.67
C ASP A 873 -25.39 -81.00 26.04
N VAL A 874 -25.05 -80.27 24.94
CA VAL A 874 -25.85 -79.84 23.74
C VAL A 874 -26.72 -78.56 23.95
N GLU A 875 -26.64 -77.39 23.27
CA GLU A 875 -26.07 -76.89 22.00
C GLU A 875 -25.50 -75.45 22.15
N GLU A 876 -24.61 -75.06 21.25
CA GLU A 876 -23.83 -73.82 21.25
C GLU A 876 -24.63 -72.54 20.88
N SER A 877 -24.89 -71.70 21.89
CA SER A 877 -24.94 -70.24 21.72
C SER A 877 -24.74 -69.55 23.07
N ASP A 878 -23.50 -69.26 23.48
CA ASP A 878 -23.23 -68.27 24.55
C ASP A 878 -21.74 -67.94 24.69
N SER A 879 -21.39 -66.68 24.41
CA SER A 879 -20.04 -66.14 24.65
C SER A 879 -20.06 -64.77 25.32
N LEU A 880 -20.97 -64.54 26.26
CA LEU A 880 -20.95 -63.33 27.11
C LEU A 880 -20.94 -63.56 28.62
N GLU A 881 -21.01 -64.81 29.12
CA GLU A 881 -21.01 -65.08 30.57
C GLU A 881 -19.77 -65.82 31.10
N LYS A 882 -18.77 -66.12 30.27
CA LYS A 882 -17.55 -66.86 30.69
C LYS A 882 -16.40 -66.00 31.24
N GLN A 883 -16.57 -64.70 31.44
CA GLN A 883 -15.52 -63.83 32.00
C GLN A 883 -15.78 -63.35 33.43
N THR A 884 -17.01 -63.48 33.95
CA THR A 884 -17.41 -63.02 35.28
C THR A 884 -17.16 -64.02 36.41
N ASP A 885 -16.84 -65.28 36.09
CA ASP A 885 -16.72 -66.39 37.06
C ASP A 885 -15.28 -66.71 37.52
N ARG A 886 -14.41 -65.71 37.59
CA ARG A 886 -13.18 -65.80 38.42
C ARG A 886 -13.27 -64.88 39.63
N PHE A 887 -14.31 -65.07 40.44
CA PHE A 887 -14.28 -64.56 41.81
C PHE A 887 -13.04 -65.13 42.53
N MET A 888 -12.33 -64.24 43.22
CA MET A 888 -11.08 -64.49 43.96
C MET A 888 -11.13 -65.80 44.76
N LYS A 889 -10.16 -66.71 44.58
CA LYS A 889 -9.96 -67.85 45.51
C LYS A 889 -9.32 -67.33 46.79
N ILE A 890 -10.13 -67.09 47.82
CA ILE A 890 -9.69 -66.64 49.15
C ILE A 890 -9.31 -67.86 50.01
N ASP A 891 -8.05 -67.95 50.46
CA ASP A 891 -7.58 -68.92 51.46
C ASP A 891 -7.77 -68.35 52.89
N PRO A 892 -8.73 -68.86 53.69
CA PRO A 892 -9.12 -68.24 54.96
C PRO A 892 -8.06 -68.36 56.07
N TYR A 893 -7.00 -69.16 55.88
CA TYR A 893 -5.97 -69.42 56.89
C TYR A 893 -4.69 -68.60 56.70
N ARG A 894 -4.59 -67.82 55.62
CA ARG A 894 -3.54 -66.79 55.45
C ARG A 894 -4.08 -65.46 55.96
N GLY A 895 -3.44 -64.90 57.00
CA GLY A 895 -3.85 -63.66 57.66
C GLY A 895 -4.03 -62.45 56.72
N SER A 896 -4.78 -61.44 57.22
CA SER A 896 -5.16 -60.14 56.62
C SER A 896 -5.13 -60.01 55.09
N TRP A 897 -6.32 -60.08 54.47
CA TRP A 897 -6.54 -59.65 53.08
C TRP A 897 -6.65 -58.12 53.05
N GLY A 898 -5.52 -57.43 52.97
CA GLY A 898 -5.48 -55.98 52.74
C GLY A 898 -5.79 -55.64 51.29
N LEU A 899 -7.06 -55.74 50.88
CA LEU A 899 -7.52 -55.34 49.54
C LEU A 899 -7.27 -53.83 49.37
N ARG A 900 -6.46 -53.46 48.36
CA ARG A 900 -6.17 -52.05 48.04
C ARG A 900 -6.82 -51.62 46.74
N PHE A 901 -7.60 -50.53 46.80
CA PHE A 901 -8.26 -49.94 45.64
C PHE A 901 -7.72 -48.54 45.38
N LEU A 902 -7.43 -48.22 44.12
CA LEU A 902 -7.26 -46.85 43.66
C LEU A 902 -8.63 -46.28 43.30
N GLU A 903 -9.09 -45.30 44.07
CA GLU A 903 -10.33 -44.56 43.85
C GLU A 903 -10.04 -43.33 42.98
N LEU A 904 -10.73 -43.21 41.85
CA LEU A 904 -10.77 -42.01 41.01
C LEU A 904 -12.17 -41.40 41.05
N GLU A 905 -12.29 -40.20 41.59
CA GLU A 905 -13.54 -39.43 41.64
C GLU A 905 -13.61 -38.49 40.44
N LEU A 906 -14.56 -38.76 39.54
CA LEU A 906 -14.81 -38.01 38.31
C LEU A 906 -16.14 -37.26 38.45
N SER A 907 -16.17 -35.98 38.09
CA SER A 907 -17.39 -35.18 38.03
C SER A 907 -17.70 -34.78 36.59
N ASN A 908 -18.99 -34.81 36.25
CA ASN A 908 -19.46 -34.34 34.95
C ASN A 908 -20.14 -32.96 35.11
N PRO A 909 -19.42 -31.85 34.82
CA PRO A 909 -20.00 -30.51 34.88
C PRO A 909 -20.78 -30.13 33.62
N THR A 910 -20.98 -31.06 32.67
CA THR A 910 -21.56 -30.78 31.35
C THR A 910 -22.95 -31.39 31.18
N ASP A 911 -23.72 -30.87 30.22
CA ASP A 911 -25.05 -31.39 29.87
C ASP A 911 -25.02 -32.78 29.19
N ASN A 912 -23.86 -33.24 28.72
CA ASN A 912 -23.73 -34.50 28.00
C ASN A 912 -23.41 -35.66 28.94
N VAL A 913 -23.98 -36.84 28.67
CA VAL A 913 -23.67 -38.07 29.41
C VAL A 913 -22.34 -38.65 28.95
N PHE A 914 -21.46 -39.00 29.88
CA PHE A 914 -20.21 -39.68 29.58
C PHE A 914 -20.22 -41.13 30.08
N GLU A 915 -19.76 -42.05 29.24
CA GLU A 915 -19.40 -43.41 29.63
C GLU A 915 -17.89 -43.51 29.77
N THR A 916 -17.39 -43.86 30.95
CA THR A 916 -15.96 -44.03 31.23
C THR A 916 -15.60 -45.51 31.25
N SER A 917 -14.52 -45.89 30.59
CA SER A 917 -13.96 -47.24 30.58
C SER A 917 -12.50 -47.20 31.03
N VAL A 918 -12.14 -48.07 31.97
CA VAL A 918 -10.75 -48.26 32.41
C VAL A 918 -10.19 -49.50 31.75
N SER A 919 -9.06 -49.37 31.08
CA SER A 919 -8.26 -50.51 30.63
C SER A 919 -6.90 -50.55 31.34
N VAL A 920 -6.46 -51.76 31.66
CA VAL A 920 -5.16 -52.04 32.28
C VAL A 920 -4.36 -52.98 31.39
N ASP A 921 -3.17 -52.54 30.98
CA ASP A 921 -2.21 -53.35 30.24
C ASP A 921 -1.43 -54.27 31.22
N VAL A 922 -1.63 -55.59 31.14
CA VAL A 922 -0.97 -56.60 32.00
C VAL A 922 0.19 -57.28 31.25
N GLU A 923 1.38 -57.36 31.85
CA GLU A 923 2.52 -58.11 31.30
C GLU A 923 2.38 -59.62 31.54
N ASN A 924 2.44 -60.42 30.47
CA ASN A 924 2.65 -61.87 30.57
C ASN A 924 4.14 -62.15 30.77
N SER A 925 4.56 -62.54 31.98
CA SER A 925 5.95 -62.91 32.29
C SER A 925 6.33 -64.33 31.86
N ASN A 926 5.75 -64.87 30.80
CA ASN A 926 6.10 -66.19 30.25
C ASN A 926 5.91 -66.20 28.73
N ASN A 927 7.01 -66.13 27.98
CA ASN A 927 7.46 -67.20 27.07
C ASN A 927 8.33 -66.64 25.95
N ASN A 928 9.53 -67.22 25.83
CA ASN A 928 10.10 -67.51 24.52
C ASN A 928 9.08 -68.34 23.72
N LYS A 929 8.43 -67.74 22.72
CA LYS A 929 7.93 -68.38 21.47
C LYS A 929 7.31 -67.33 20.53
N SER A 930 7.41 -67.61 19.24
CA SER A 930 7.22 -66.76 18.05
C SER A 930 5.85 -66.07 17.90
N PRO A 931 5.76 -65.00 17.07
CA PRO A 931 4.59 -64.14 16.98
C PRO A 931 3.65 -64.60 15.85
N SER A 932 2.49 -65.15 16.22
CA SER A 932 1.31 -65.16 15.35
C SER A 932 0.06 -65.35 16.19
N ASP A 933 -0.87 -64.41 16.06
CA ASP A 933 -2.27 -64.44 16.47
C ASP A 933 -2.60 -64.69 17.95
N PHE A 934 -2.44 -63.66 18.78
CA PHE A 934 -3.28 -63.47 19.97
C PHE A 934 -3.53 -61.98 20.23
N LYS A 935 -4.81 -61.57 20.31
CA LYS A 935 -5.21 -60.28 20.88
C LYS A 935 -4.62 -60.19 22.29
N CYS A 936 -3.70 -59.26 22.49
CA CYS A 936 -3.10 -58.95 23.78
C CYS A 936 -4.22 -58.64 24.79
N GLY A 937 -4.19 -59.27 25.96
CA GLY A 937 -5.25 -59.18 26.96
C GLY A 937 -5.32 -57.82 27.64
N GLU A 938 -5.94 -56.83 26.99
CA GLU A 938 -6.44 -55.62 27.66
C GLU A 938 -7.56 -56.05 28.62
N PHE A 939 -7.34 -55.92 29.92
CA PHE A 939 -8.40 -56.14 30.90
C PHE A 939 -9.25 -54.86 30.95
N SER A 940 -10.45 -54.90 30.36
CA SER A 940 -11.41 -53.78 30.39
C SER A 940 -12.40 -53.97 31.52
N TYR A 941 -12.47 -53.00 32.44
CA TYR A 941 -13.50 -52.94 33.47
C TYR A 941 -14.85 -52.50 32.86
N PRO A 942 -15.98 -52.83 33.50
CA PRO A 942 -17.30 -52.36 33.05
C PRO A 942 -17.35 -50.84 32.96
N LYS A 943 -18.11 -50.34 31.97
CA LYS A 943 -18.26 -48.91 31.72
C LYS A 943 -19.04 -48.25 32.86
N THR A 944 -18.54 -47.12 33.36
CA THR A 944 -19.22 -46.30 34.37
C THR A 944 -19.85 -45.09 33.70
N ARG A 945 -21.17 -45.02 33.74
CA ARG A 945 -21.95 -43.87 33.23
C ARG A 945 -21.96 -42.74 34.25
N ILE A 946 -21.69 -41.52 33.79
CA ILE A 946 -21.67 -40.30 34.60
C ILE A 946 -22.64 -39.29 33.99
N ASP A 947 -23.80 -39.14 34.63
CA ASP A 947 -24.82 -38.17 34.24
C ASP A 947 -24.44 -36.74 34.68
N ARG A 948 -25.14 -35.75 34.14
CA ARG A 948 -24.92 -34.31 34.40
C ARG A 948 -24.94 -34.00 35.90
N ASP A 949 -23.99 -33.17 36.36
CA ASP A 949 -23.86 -32.68 37.74
C ASP A 949 -23.66 -33.77 38.81
N TYR A 950 -23.46 -35.03 38.40
CA TYR A 950 -23.14 -36.14 39.29
C TYR A 950 -21.64 -36.42 39.33
N THR A 951 -21.18 -36.94 40.47
CA THR A 951 -19.85 -37.52 40.63
C THR A 951 -19.94 -39.04 40.64
N ALA A 952 -19.00 -39.69 39.96
CA ALA A 952 -18.87 -41.14 39.97
C ALA A 952 -17.48 -41.53 40.47
N ARG A 953 -17.42 -42.60 41.26
CA ARG A 953 -16.18 -43.16 41.77
C ARG A 953 -15.83 -44.41 40.98
N VAL A 954 -14.66 -44.39 40.37
CA VAL A 954 -14.11 -45.52 39.63
C VAL A 954 -13.07 -46.19 40.52
N LEU A 955 -13.33 -47.43 40.94
CA LEU A 955 -12.44 -48.21 41.81
C LEU A 955 -11.61 -49.19 40.98
N ILE A 956 -10.29 -49.10 41.10
CA ILE A 956 -9.36 -49.98 40.38
C ILE A 956 -8.64 -50.85 41.42
N PRO A 957 -8.86 -52.18 41.45
CA PRO A 957 -8.17 -53.09 42.36
C PRO A 957 -6.69 -53.19 42.00
N LEU A 958 -5.80 -53.04 42.99
CA LEU A 958 -4.34 -53.06 42.77
C LEU A 958 -3.70 -54.44 42.90
N GLU A 959 -4.47 -55.50 43.17
CA GLU A 959 -3.94 -56.84 43.46
C GLU A 959 -3.31 -57.56 42.25
N HIS A 960 -3.63 -57.14 41.03
CA HIS A 960 -2.98 -57.63 39.81
C HIS A 960 -1.57 -57.05 39.61
N PHE A 961 -1.19 -56.02 40.38
CA PHE A 961 0.13 -55.41 40.35
C PHE A 961 0.99 -56.01 41.47
N LYS A 962 1.56 -57.21 41.27
CA LYS A 962 2.54 -57.78 42.21
C LYS A 962 3.75 -56.85 42.31
N LEU A 963 3.87 -56.10 43.41
CA LEU A 963 5.02 -55.25 43.67
C LEU A 963 6.25 -56.14 44.00
N PRO A 964 7.47 -55.79 43.52
CA PRO A 964 8.66 -56.57 43.82
C PRO A 964 8.93 -56.59 45.33
N VAL A 965 9.25 -57.77 45.90
CA VAL A 965 9.74 -57.86 47.28
C VAL A 965 11.10 -57.17 47.35
N LEU A 966 11.14 -55.97 47.92
CA LEU A 966 12.34 -55.13 48.00
C LEU A 966 13.45 -55.83 48.80
N ASP A 967 14.67 -55.85 48.26
CA ASP A 967 15.82 -56.51 48.90
C ASP A 967 16.41 -55.67 50.05
N GLY A 968 16.93 -56.34 51.09
CA GLY A 968 17.47 -55.69 52.31
C GLY A 968 18.70 -54.79 52.09
N SER A 969 19.27 -54.78 50.89
CA SER A 969 20.38 -53.90 50.49
C SER A 969 20.00 -52.42 50.39
N PHE A 970 18.71 -52.07 50.52
CA PHE A 970 18.21 -50.70 50.41
C PHE A 970 18.40 -49.81 51.65
N LEU A 971 18.62 -50.39 52.84
CA LEU A 971 18.64 -49.64 54.11
C LEU A 971 19.99 -49.68 54.86
N VAL A 972 20.90 -50.59 54.50
CA VAL A 972 22.19 -50.74 55.20
C VAL A 972 23.30 -50.04 54.42
N LYS A 973 23.58 -48.77 54.76
CA LYS A 973 24.88 -48.12 54.49
C LYS A 973 25.07 -46.83 55.30
N SER A 974 25.20 -46.93 56.63
CA SER A 974 25.86 -45.88 57.43
C SER A 974 26.24 -46.36 58.84
N SER A 975 27.28 -47.20 58.96
CA SER A 975 27.92 -47.43 60.26
C SER A 975 29.39 -47.83 60.11
N GLN A 976 30.19 -46.98 59.46
CA GLN A 976 31.64 -46.94 59.66
C GLN A 976 32.19 -45.61 59.11
N MET A 977 32.36 -44.61 59.98
CA MET A 977 33.48 -43.67 59.89
C MET A 977 33.57 -42.83 61.19
N ASN A 978 34.54 -43.13 62.04
CA ASN A 978 35.04 -42.19 63.04
C ASN A 978 35.85 -41.10 62.34
N GLY A 979 35.60 -39.81 62.63
CA GLY A 979 36.55 -38.72 62.35
C GLY A 979 35.98 -37.41 61.77
N THR A 980 35.57 -36.50 62.67
CA THR A 980 35.78 -35.02 62.66
C THR A 980 35.24 -34.12 61.51
N LYS A 981 34.10 -33.44 61.83
CA LYS A 981 33.65 -32.04 61.59
C LYS A 981 33.76 -31.36 60.19
N SER A 982 32.61 -31.11 59.56
CA SER A 982 31.99 -29.77 59.33
C SER A 982 30.89 -29.88 58.24
N GLY A 983 29.79 -29.14 58.37
CA GLY A 983 28.53 -29.45 57.70
C GLY A 983 28.31 -28.80 56.32
N CYS A 984 27.59 -29.52 55.45
CA CYS A 984 26.58 -29.01 54.53
C CYS A 984 25.86 -30.18 53.80
N SER A 985 24.52 -30.06 53.69
CA SER A 985 23.59 -30.82 52.82
C SER A 985 23.52 -32.35 52.93
N SER A 986 22.67 -32.83 53.85
CA SER A 986 22.16 -34.21 53.93
C SER A 986 20.92 -34.44 53.04
N SER A 987 20.92 -33.99 51.78
CA SER A 987 19.76 -34.12 50.86
C SER A 987 20.01 -34.98 49.61
N PHE A 988 21.20 -35.60 49.52
CA PHE A 988 21.58 -36.43 48.37
C PHE A 988 21.44 -37.94 48.59
N SER A 989 21.24 -38.43 49.82
CA SER A 989 20.99 -39.85 50.09
C SER A 989 19.51 -40.24 50.03
N GLU A 990 18.57 -39.33 50.35
CA GLU A 990 17.12 -39.57 50.27
C GLU A 990 16.59 -39.66 48.82
N ARG A 991 17.25 -39.02 47.85
CA ARG A 991 16.78 -39.01 46.46
C ARG A 991 16.96 -40.34 45.74
N ASN A 992 17.96 -41.12 46.12
CA ASN A 992 18.24 -42.42 45.49
C ASN A 992 17.37 -43.55 46.06
N SER A 993 16.91 -43.47 47.32
CA SER A 993 15.99 -44.45 47.90
C SER A 993 14.57 -44.37 47.31
N MET A 994 14.20 -43.23 46.71
CA MET A 994 12.89 -42.98 46.09
C MET A 994 12.86 -43.16 44.56
N ALA A 995 13.97 -43.45 43.89
CA ALA A 995 14.03 -43.50 42.43
C ALA A 995 13.33 -44.75 41.84
N GLU A 996 13.59 -45.94 42.38
CA GLU A 996 12.94 -47.19 41.99
C GLU A 996 11.44 -47.26 42.31
N PRO A 997 10.94 -46.82 43.50
CA PRO A 997 9.50 -46.75 43.74
C PRO A 997 8.81 -45.73 42.83
N ASN A 998 9.44 -44.58 42.55
CA ASN A 998 8.90 -43.63 41.57
C ASN A 998 8.91 -44.18 40.13
N ALA A 999 9.90 -45.00 39.75
CA ALA A 999 9.93 -45.69 38.45
C ALA A 999 8.82 -46.76 38.36
N SER A 1000 8.59 -47.50 39.43
CA SER A 1000 7.51 -48.48 39.53
C SER A 1000 6.13 -47.83 39.50
N ILE A 1001 5.97 -46.68 40.18
CA ILE A 1001 4.76 -45.84 40.11
C ILE A 1001 4.54 -45.32 38.70
N LYS A 1002 5.57 -44.82 38.01
CA LYS A 1002 5.47 -44.37 36.61
C LYS A 1002 5.11 -45.52 35.66
N ASN A 1003 5.67 -46.71 35.87
CA ASN A 1003 5.32 -47.91 35.11
C ASN A 1003 3.84 -48.27 35.33
N LEU A 1004 3.38 -48.29 36.58
CA LEU A 1004 1.97 -48.54 36.92
C LEU A 1004 1.02 -47.51 36.31
N ILE A 1005 1.35 -46.21 36.39
CA ILE A 1005 0.56 -45.12 35.77
C ILE A 1005 0.47 -45.29 34.26
N SER A 1006 1.56 -45.72 33.60
CA SER A 1006 1.57 -45.91 32.14
C SER A 1006 0.66 -47.05 31.67
N ARG A 1007 0.34 -48.00 32.55
CA ARG A 1007 -0.51 -49.17 32.27
C ARG A 1007 -2.00 -48.90 32.42
N ILE A 1008 -2.39 -47.81 33.08
CA ILE A 1008 -3.79 -47.47 33.35
C ILE A 1008 -4.24 -46.40 32.35
N LYS A 1009 -5.21 -46.73 31.50
CA LYS A 1009 -5.83 -45.79 30.55
C LYS A 1009 -7.30 -45.62 30.88
N VAL A 1010 -7.74 -44.37 31.02
CA VAL A 1010 -9.15 -44.02 31.24
C VAL A 1010 -9.67 -43.31 30.01
N ARG A 1011 -10.49 -44.03 29.24
CA ARG A 1011 -11.16 -43.49 28.05
C ARG A 1011 -12.60 -43.13 28.39
N TRP A 1012 -13.11 -42.07 27.79
CA TRP A 1012 -14.50 -41.70 27.88
C TRP A 1012 -15.14 -41.63 26.49
N GLN A 1013 -16.42 -41.92 26.42
CA GLN A 1013 -17.23 -41.80 25.23
C GLN A 1013 -18.48 -40.98 25.56
N SER A 1014 -18.82 -40.05 24.67
CA SER A 1014 -20.04 -39.24 24.77
C SER A 1014 -20.77 -39.26 23.42
N GLY A 1015 -22.01 -39.73 23.43
CA GLY A 1015 -22.80 -39.91 22.21
C GLY A 1015 -22.14 -40.84 21.16
N ARG A 1016 -22.43 -40.61 19.88
CA ARG A 1016 -22.03 -41.50 18.77
C ARG A 1016 -20.63 -41.22 18.21
N ASN A 1017 -20.17 -39.98 18.26
CA ASN A 1017 -18.99 -39.52 17.51
C ASN A 1017 -17.92 -38.82 18.38
N SER A 1018 -18.07 -38.76 19.70
CA SER A 1018 -17.07 -38.15 20.58
C SER A 1018 -16.50 -39.15 21.57
N SER A 1019 -15.17 -39.24 21.58
CA SER A 1019 -14.41 -40.04 22.52
C SER A 1019 -13.13 -39.31 22.89
N GLY A 1020 -12.67 -39.50 24.11
CA GLY A 1020 -11.44 -38.89 24.59
C GLY A 1020 -10.74 -39.73 25.64
N GLU A 1021 -9.54 -39.31 25.99
CA GLU A 1021 -8.72 -39.93 27.04
C GLU A 1021 -8.47 -38.91 28.16
N LEU A 1022 -8.70 -39.31 29.40
CA LEU A 1022 -8.48 -38.47 30.58
C LEU A 1022 -7.00 -38.51 31.00
N ASN A 1023 -6.37 -37.34 31.13
CA ASN A 1023 -5.01 -37.24 31.65
C ASN A 1023 -5.00 -37.36 33.18
N ILE A 1024 -4.81 -38.57 33.69
CA ILE A 1024 -4.83 -38.91 35.13
C ILE A 1024 -3.43 -39.07 35.75
N LYS A 1025 -2.36 -38.81 34.97
CA LYS A 1025 -0.98 -39.17 35.35
C LYS A 1025 -0.52 -38.45 36.62
N ASP A 1026 -0.66 -37.14 36.67
CA ASP A 1026 -0.19 -36.32 37.80
C ASP A 1026 -1.00 -36.58 39.06
N ALA A 1027 -2.31 -36.81 38.91
CA ALA A 1027 -3.21 -37.06 40.01
C ALA A 1027 -3.00 -38.43 40.68
N ILE A 1028 -2.78 -39.48 39.88
CA ILE A 1028 -2.45 -40.82 40.40
C ILE A 1028 -1.06 -40.82 41.02
N GLN A 1029 -0.10 -40.12 40.42
CA GLN A 1029 1.23 -39.96 41.02
C GLN A 1029 1.16 -39.32 42.41
N ALA A 1030 0.37 -38.25 42.58
CA ALA A 1030 0.18 -37.60 43.87
C ALA A 1030 -0.52 -38.53 44.90
N ALA A 1031 -1.54 -39.29 44.49
CA ALA A 1031 -2.25 -40.22 45.37
C ALA A 1031 -1.35 -41.37 45.86
N LEU A 1032 -0.49 -41.92 44.99
CA LEU A 1032 0.43 -43.00 45.35
C LEU A 1032 1.63 -42.49 46.15
N GLN A 1033 2.15 -41.28 45.86
CA GLN A 1033 3.29 -40.71 46.58
C GLN A 1033 3.02 -40.46 48.08
N THR A 1034 1.78 -40.17 48.46
CA THR A 1034 1.41 -39.94 49.87
C THR A 1034 1.34 -41.22 50.71
N SER A 1035 1.28 -42.40 50.09
CA SER A 1035 1.06 -43.70 50.75
C SER A 1035 2.12 -44.76 50.38
N VAL A 1036 3.30 -44.33 49.88
CA VAL A 1036 4.39 -45.20 49.37
C VAL A 1036 4.90 -46.21 50.39
N MET A 1037 5.09 -45.78 51.64
CA MET A 1037 5.68 -46.63 52.69
C MET A 1037 4.73 -47.73 53.16
N ASP A 1038 3.42 -47.45 53.16
CA ASP A 1038 2.40 -48.43 53.54
C ASP A 1038 2.13 -49.42 52.40
N VAL A 1039 2.37 -49.07 51.13
CA VAL A 1039 2.14 -49.91 49.93
C VAL A 1039 3.24 -50.93 49.68
N LEU A 1040 4.48 -50.65 50.08
CA LEU A 1040 5.65 -51.43 49.65
C LEU A 1040 6.25 -52.36 50.72
N LEU A 1041 5.85 -52.29 51.99
CA LEU A 1041 6.45 -53.08 53.07
C LEU A 1041 5.41 -53.97 53.78
N PRO A 1042 5.33 -55.29 53.49
CA PRO A 1042 4.50 -56.23 54.25
C PRO A 1042 5.08 -56.52 55.65
N ASP A 1043 4.23 -56.94 56.61
CA ASP A 1043 4.64 -57.31 57.96
C ASP A 1043 5.70 -58.44 57.97
N PRO A 1044 6.72 -58.37 58.85
CA PRO A 1044 7.85 -59.29 58.84
C PRO A 1044 7.45 -60.74 59.19
N LEU A 1045 6.40 -60.92 60.01
CA LEU A 1045 5.86 -62.22 60.41
C LEU A 1045 4.36 -62.26 60.15
N THR A 1046 3.86 -63.38 59.62
CA THR A 1046 2.43 -63.66 59.53
C THR A 1046 2.08 -64.83 60.45
N PHE A 1047 0.97 -64.70 61.18
CA PHE A 1047 0.49 -65.69 62.13
C PHE A 1047 -0.81 -66.32 61.63
N GLY A 1048 -0.98 -67.62 61.88
CA GLY A 1048 -2.20 -68.38 61.59
C GLY A 1048 -2.50 -69.38 62.71
N PHE A 1049 -3.76 -69.73 62.90
CA PHE A 1049 -4.19 -70.80 63.80
C PHE A 1049 -4.95 -71.88 63.02
N ARG A 1050 -4.67 -73.15 63.33
CA ARG A 1050 -5.44 -74.29 62.79
C ARG A 1050 -5.63 -75.38 63.84
N LEU A 1051 -6.64 -76.23 63.64
CA LEU A 1051 -6.81 -77.47 64.41
C LEU A 1051 -5.79 -78.51 63.95
N ALA A 1052 -5.14 -79.20 64.90
CA ALA A 1052 -4.18 -80.26 64.58
C ALA A 1052 -4.94 -81.49 64.02
N LYS A 1053 -4.42 -82.10 62.94
CA LYS A 1053 -4.99 -83.36 62.40
C LYS A 1053 -4.38 -84.54 63.16
N ASN A 1054 -5.22 -85.40 63.77
CA ASN A 1054 -4.78 -86.66 64.39
C ASN A 1054 -4.09 -87.55 63.33
N CYS A 1055 -2.79 -87.81 63.50
CA CYS A 1055 -2.01 -88.73 62.66
C CYS A 1055 -1.62 -89.94 63.53
N VAL A 1056 -2.27 -91.08 63.27
CA VAL A 1056 -1.78 -92.42 63.59
C VAL A 1056 -1.20 -93.01 62.31
N ASP A 1057 -0.08 -93.69 62.48
CA ASP A 1057 0.66 -94.58 61.60
C ASP A 1057 1.74 -94.09 60.62
N HIS A 1058 2.79 -94.90 60.69
CA HIS A 1058 4.19 -94.77 60.30
C HIS A 1058 4.48 -95.35 58.90
N THR A 1059 5.67 -95.00 58.39
CA THR A 1059 6.54 -95.78 57.47
C THR A 1059 6.07 -96.07 56.04
N LYS A 1060 6.75 -95.46 55.06
CA LYS A 1060 7.57 -96.12 54.02
C LYS A 1060 8.14 -95.11 53.00
N GLU A 1061 9.43 -95.28 52.69
CA GLU A 1061 10.18 -94.53 51.67
C GLU A 1061 9.87 -95.01 50.23
N LEU A 1062 10.03 -94.07 49.30
CA LEU A 1062 10.45 -94.14 47.89
C LEU A 1062 9.59 -94.85 46.81
N ASP A 1063 9.45 -94.09 45.71
CA ASP A 1063 9.26 -94.45 44.29
C ASP A 1063 7.88 -94.88 43.73
N SER A 1064 7.24 -93.88 43.10
CA SER A 1064 6.66 -93.93 41.74
C SER A 1064 5.38 -94.79 41.52
N PRO A 1065 4.67 -94.63 40.38
CA PRO A 1065 3.37 -93.96 40.39
C PRO A 1065 2.24 -94.87 39.88
N ASN A 1066 1.02 -94.33 39.98
CA ASN A 1066 -0.22 -94.72 39.31
C ASN A 1066 -1.29 -95.36 40.19
N ASN A 1067 -2.50 -95.02 39.73
CA ASN A 1067 -3.79 -95.62 39.95
C ASN A 1067 -4.58 -95.11 41.15
N SER A 1068 -5.62 -94.37 40.78
CA SER A 1068 -7.02 -94.65 41.12
C SER A 1068 -7.25 -95.59 42.29
N ASP A 1069 -8.08 -95.17 43.24
CA ASP A 1069 -9.15 -96.06 43.66
C ASP A 1069 -10.35 -95.36 44.28
N VAL A 1070 -11.43 -96.11 44.15
CA VAL A 1070 -12.84 -95.85 44.46
C VAL A 1070 -13.15 -96.27 45.90
N GLN A 1071 -14.16 -95.59 46.47
CA GLN A 1071 -15.01 -95.95 47.63
C GLN A 1071 -14.40 -95.98 49.04
N GLU A 1072 -14.98 -95.16 49.95
CA GLU A 1072 -15.82 -95.62 51.07
C GLU A 1072 -16.23 -94.49 52.06
N ASN A 1073 -17.50 -94.56 52.50
CA ASN A 1073 -18.06 -94.32 53.84
C ASN A 1073 -18.08 -92.93 54.55
N SER A 1074 -19.32 -92.53 54.88
CA SER A 1074 -19.86 -91.81 56.07
C SER A 1074 -19.10 -90.65 56.74
N PRO A 1075 -19.72 -89.46 56.94
CA PRO A 1075 -19.09 -88.31 57.58
C PRO A 1075 -19.25 -88.36 59.11
N LEU A 1076 -18.28 -88.95 59.81
CA LEU A 1076 -18.10 -88.63 61.23
C LEU A 1076 -17.59 -87.19 61.36
N SER A 1077 -18.41 -86.36 62.02
CA SER A 1077 -18.16 -85.02 62.54
C SER A 1077 -16.67 -84.70 62.77
N ARG A 1078 -16.07 -83.94 61.86
CA ARG A 1078 -14.74 -83.34 62.06
C ARG A 1078 -14.88 -81.81 62.03
N GLY A 1079 -14.65 -81.16 63.17
CA GLY A 1079 -14.24 -79.75 63.20
C GLY A 1079 -15.06 -78.77 64.05
N SER A 1080 -15.92 -79.23 64.97
CA SER A 1080 -16.47 -78.36 66.02
C SER A 1080 -15.70 -78.56 67.32
N ILE A 1081 -15.19 -77.48 67.90
CA ILE A 1081 -14.53 -77.49 69.21
C ILE A 1081 -15.63 -77.61 70.28
N VAL A 1082 -15.53 -78.61 71.15
CA VAL A 1082 -16.54 -78.89 72.19
C VAL A 1082 -15.95 -78.59 73.57
N ALA A 1083 -16.74 -78.01 74.46
CA ALA A 1083 -16.36 -77.82 75.86
C ALA A 1083 -16.11 -79.17 76.54
N HIS A 1084 -15.23 -79.21 77.54
CA HIS A 1084 -14.83 -80.43 78.27
C HIS A 1084 -14.11 -81.51 77.44
N ASP A 1085 -13.54 -81.15 76.28
CA ASP A 1085 -12.68 -82.04 75.49
C ASP A 1085 -11.31 -81.38 75.21
N MET A 1086 -10.25 -82.19 75.17
CA MET A 1086 -8.89 -81.73 74.87
C MET A 1086 -8.75 -81.46 73.38
N THR A 1087 -8.69 -80.20 72.99
CA THR A 1087 -8.61 -79.77 71.59
C THR A 1087 -7.17 -79.46 71.19
N PRO A 1088 -6.55 -80.27 70.30
CA PRO A 1088 -5.19 -79.99 69.83
C PRO A 1088 -5.20 -78.90 68.75
N MET A 1089 -4.41 -77.85 68.96
CA MET A 1089 -4.27 -76.68 68.09
C MET A 1089 -2.83 -76.50 67.64
N GLU A 1090 -2.63 -75.92 66.46
CA GLU A 1090 -1.32 -75.52 65.95
C GLU A 1090 -1.32 -74.02 65.60
N VAL A 1091 -0.32 -73.28 66.09
CA VAL A 1091 0.01 -71.93 65.59
C VAL A 1091 1.03 -72.05 64.48
N LEU A 1092 0.75 -71.36 63.39
CA LEU A 1092 1.61 -71.24 62.22
C LEU A 1092 2.25 -69.86 62.24
N VAL A 1093 3.58 -69.82 62.22
CA VAL A 1093 4.34 -68.58 62.12
C VAL A 1093 5.16 -68.63 60.85
N ARG A 1094 4.86 -67.73 59.92
CA ARG A 1094 5.57 -67.59 58.64
C ARG A 1094 6.47 -66.37 58.66
N ASN A 1095 7.71 -66.56 58.25
CA ASN A 1095 8.66 -65.46 58.06
C ASN A 1095 8.56 -64.94 56.61
N ASN A 1096 8.20 -63.67 56.44
CA ASN A 1096 8.08 -63.03 55.11
C ASN A 1096 9.37 -62.36 54.66
N THR A 1097 10.45 -62.49 55.44
CA THR A 1097 11.75 -61.92 55.13
C THR A 1097 12.69 -62.98 54.57
N LYS A 1098 13.75 -62.53 53.89
CA LYS A 1098 14.81 -63.39 53.35
C LYS A 1098 15.88 -63.79 54.39
N GLU A 1099 15.74 -63.35 55.65
CA GLU A 1099 16.67 -63.65 56.74
C GLU A 1099 16.02 -64.58 57.77
N MET A 1100 16.81 -65.38 58.50
CA MET A 1100 16.29 -66.23 59.58
C MET A 1100 16.00 -65.36 60.82
N ILE A 1101 14.79 -65.43 61.36
CA ILE A 1101 14.36 -64.62 62.52
C ILE A 1101 14.28 -65.52 63.76
N ARG A 1102 14.87 -65.09 64.87
CA ARG A 1102 14.67 -65.71 66.19
C ARG A 1102 13.53 -64.99 66.90
N ILE A 1103 12.58 -65.74 67.41
CA ILE A 1103 11.39 -65.18 68.06
C ILE A 1103 11.12 -65.86 69.40
N SER A 1104 10.59 -65.09 70.34
CA SER A 1104 9.90 -65.58 71.53
C SER A 1104 8.40 -65.46 71.29
N LEU A 1105 7.75 -66.59 70.98
CA LEU A 1105 6.31 -66.66 70.71
C LEU A 1105 5.54 -66.79 72.03
N SER A 1106 4.44 -66.04 72.12
CA SER A 1106 3.45 -66.05 73.18
C SER A 1106 2.06 -66.17 72.57
N ILE A 1107 1.25 -67.08 73.12
CA ILE A 1107 -0.11 -67.34 72.67
C ILE A 1107 -1.01 -67.00 73.84
N THR A 1108 -1.98 -66.11 73.59
CA THR A 1108 -2.99 -65.73 74.58
C THR A 1108 -4.38 -66.10 74.10
N CYS A 1109 -5.19 -66.63 75.01
CA CYS A 1109 -6.61 -66.90 74.79
C CYS A 1109 -7.40 -65.93 75.67
N ARG A 1110 -8.29 -65.15 75.04
CA ARG A 1110 -9.16 -64.19 75.71
C ARG A 1110 -10.62 -64.54 75.51
N ASP A 1111 -11.47 -64.21 76.47
CA ASP A 1111 -12.91 -64.37 76.33
C ASP A 1111 -13.51 -63.19 75.56
N VAL A 1112 -14.84 -63.17 75.42
CA VAL A 1112 -15.58 -62.07 74.78
C VAL A 1112 -15.40 -60.73 75.52
N ALA A 1113 -15.11 -60.75 76.83
CA ALA A 1113 -14.82 -59.55 77.62
C ALA A 1113 -13.36 -59.07 77.47
N GLY A 1114 -12.50 -59.86 76.82
CA GLY A 1114 -11.09 -59.54 76.59
C GLY A 1114 -10.16 -59.90 77.76
N GLU A 1115 -10.65 -60.62 78.77
CA GLU A 1115 -9.85 -61.09 79.91
C GLU A 1115 -9.07 -62.36 79.54
N ASN A 1116 -7.85 -62.52 80.08
CA ASN A 1116 -7.03 -63.71 79.82
C ASN A 1116 -7.64 -64.94 80.51
N CYS A 1117 -7.96 -65.99 79.75
CA CYS A 1117 -8.68 -67.16 80.25
C CYS A 1117 -7.80 -68.25 80.89
N ILE A 1118 -6.48 -68.08 80.85
CA ILE A 1118 -5.47 -69.11 81.09
C ILE A 1118 -4.78 -68.92 82.47
N GLU A 1119 -4.61 -67.70 82.97
CA GLU A 1119 -3.82 -67.42 84.19
C GLU A 1119 -4.70 -66.90 85.35
N GLY A 1120 -4.54 -67.46 86.57
CA GLY A 1120 -5.18 -67.00 87.83
C GLY A 1120 -6.21 -67.97 88.44
N ASP A 1121 -6.71 -67.67 89.66
CA ASP A 1121 -7.68 -68.49 90.42
C ASP A 1121 -9.06 -68.69 89.74
N LYS A 1122 -9.28 -68.03 88.58
CA LYS A 1122 -10.52 -68.07 87.78
C LYS A 1122 -10.31 -68.56 86.35
N ALA A 1123 -9.27 -69.37 86.09
CA ALA A 1123 -8.99 -69.89 84.74
C ALA A 1123 -10.19 -70.69 84.18
N THR A 1124 -10.67 -70.30 82.99
CA THR A 1124 -11.80 -70.96 82.27
C THR A 1124 -11.31 -71.87 81.14
N VAL A 1125 -10.02 -71.85 80.84
CA VAL A 1125 -9.35 -72.72 79.87
C VAL A 1125 -8.11 -73.33 80.52
N LEU A 1126 -8.06 -74.66 80.58
CA LEU A 1126 -6.86 -75.40 80.96
C LEU A 1126 -6.07 -75.74 79.68
N TRP A 1127 -4.76 -75.95 79.78
CA TRP A 1127 -3.93 -76.25 78.62
C TRP A 1127 -2.88 -77.32 78.92
N GLU A 1128 -2.47 -78.02 77.87
CA GLU A 1128 -1.35 -78.95 77.89
C GLU A 1128 -0.31 -78.47 76.85
N GLY A 1129 0.93 -78.27 77.31
CA GLY A 1129 2.03 -77.73 76.51
C GLY A 1129 2.51 -76.35 76.99
N VAL A 1130 3.43 -75.73 76.23
CA VAL A 1130 4.00 -74.41 76.52
C VAL A 1130 3.32 -73.36 75.65
N LEU A 1131 2.77 -72.30 76.26
CA LEU A 1131 2.04 -71.21 75.58
C LEU A 1131 2.77 -69.87 75.59
N SER A 1132 3.69 -69.63 76.54
CA SER A 1132 4.45 -68.39 76.68
C SER A 1132 5.96 -68.64 76.74
N GLY A 1133 6.75 -67.72 76.18
CA GLY A 1133 8.22 -67.80 76.19
C GLY A 1133 8.82 -68.84 75.24
N ILE A 1134 8.14 -69.16 74.13
CA ILE A 1134 8.57 -70.21 73.20
C ILE A 1134 9.65 -69.64 72.26
N ALA A 1135 10.92 -70.00 72.49
CA ALA A 1135 12.01 -69.61 71.61
C ALA A 1135 12.01 -70.44 70.31
N MET A 1136 11.74 -69.81 69.17
CA MET A 1136 11.67 -70.43 67.84
C MET A 1136 12.62 -69.72 66.87
N LYS A 1137 13.24 -70.46 65.94
CA LYS A 1137 14.00 -69.88 64.82
C LYS A 1137 13.25 -70.14 63.53
N VAL A 1138 12.69 -69.11 62.90
CA VAL A 1138 11.87 -69.22 61.68
C VAL A 1138 12.72 -68.94 60.43
N PRO A 1139 13.00 -69.94 59.57
CA PRO A 1139 13.77 -69.78 58.34
C PRO A 1139 13.10 -68.80 57.36
N PRO A 1140 13.89 -68.19 56.47
CA PRO A 1140 13.38 -67.20 55.54
C PRO A 1140 12.33 -67.78 54.58
N LEU A 1141 11.23 -67.06 54.38
CA LEU A 1141 10.12 -67.44 53.49
C LEU A 1141 9.47 -68.80 53.81
N GLN A 1142 9.74 -69.36 54.99
CA GLN A 1142 9.20 -70.63 55.46
C GLN A 1142 8.27 -70.42 56.66
N GLU A 1143 7.52 -71.46 56.96
CA GLU A 1143 6.49 -71.49 57.99
C GLU A 1143 6.83 -72.58 58.99
N ILE A 1144 6.80 -72.23 60.28
CA ILE A 1144 6.99 -73.18 61.38
C ILE A 1144 5.69 -73.30 62.15
N LYS A 1145 5.40 -74.52 62.59
CA LYS A 1145 4.25 -74.84 63.43
C LYS A 1145 4.65 -75.13 64.87
N HIS A 1146 3.88 -74.63 65.82
CA HIS A 1146 3.94 -74.99 67.24
C HIS A 1146 2.62 -75.60 67.67
N SER A 1147 2.65 -76.76 68.32
CA SER A 1147 1.47 -77.54 68.69
C SER A 1147 1.22 -77.47 70.19
N PHE A 1148 -0.03 -77.27 70.59
CA PHE A 1148 -0.49 -77.17 71.98
C PHE A 1148 -1.94 -77.64 72.06
N SER A 1149 -2.41 -78.05 73.24
CA SER A 1149 -3.80 -78.48 73.42
C SER A 1149 -4.51 -77.59 74.44
N LEU A 1150 -5.75 -77.21 74.14
CA LEU A 1150 -6.60 -76.41 75.03
C LEU A 1150 -7.83 -77.22 75.47
N TYR A 1151 -8.19 -77.10 76.74
CA TYR A 1151 -9.38 -77.67 77.36
C TYR A 1151 -10.29 -76.54 77.85
N PHE A 1152 -11.41 -76.34 77.17
CA PHE A 1152 -12.34 -75.27 77.50
C PHE A 1152 -13.35 -75.76 78.55
N LEU A 1153 -13.44 -75.07 79.70
CA LEU A 1153 -14.38 -75.44 80.78
C LEU A 1153 -15.79 -74.87 80.56
N ILE A 1154 -15.92 -73.82 79.75
CA ILE A 1154 -17.18 -73.11 79.51
C ILE A 1154 -17.38 -72.97 77.99
N PRO A 1155 -18.58 -73.22 77.45
CA PRO A 1155 -18.88 -72.93 76.05
C PRO A 1155 -19.02 -71.43 75.79
N GLY A 1156 -18.53 -70.95 74.66
CA GLY A 1156 -18.50 -69.53 74.32
C GLY A 1156 -17.59 -69.18 73.15
N GLU A 1157 -17.48 -67.90 72.82
CA GLU A 1157 -16.52 -67.39 71.85
C GLU A 1157 -15.24 -66.92 72.55
N TYR A 1158 -14.10 -67.39 72.04
CA TYR A 1158 -12.78 -67.06 72.53
C TYR A 1158 -11.95 -66.47 71.40
N THR A 1159 -11.07 -65.53 71.73
CA THR A 1159 -10.17 -64.91 70.78
C THR A 1159 -8.74 -65.35 71.06
N MET A 1160 -8.13 -65.99 70.07
CA MET A 1160 -6.74 -66.41 70.09
C MET A 1160 -5.85 -65.34 69.46
N LEU A 1161 -4.81 -64.96 70.18
CA LEU A 1161 -3.82 -63.98 69.75
C LEU A 1161 -2.43 -64.57 69.87
N ALA A 1162 -1.75 -64.68 68.73
CA ALA A 1162 -0.33 -64.98 68.66
C ALA A 1162 0.44 -63.66 68.66
N ALA A 1163 1.39 -63.53 69.57
CA ALA A 1163 2.31 -62.41 69.63
C ALA A 1163 3.74 -62.94 69.75
N ALA A 1164 4.64 -62.41 68.93
CA ALA A 1164 6.04 -62.79 68.97
C ALA A 1164 6.92 -61.56 69.21
N VAL A 1165 7.88 -61.72 70.11
CA VAL A 1165 8.99 -60.78 70.27
C VAL A 1165 10.15 -61.27 69.42
N ILE A 1166 10.70 -60.43 68.54
CA ILE A 1166 11.88 -60.79 67.76
C ILE A 1166 13.13 -60.54 68.61
N ASP A 1167 13.91 -61.60 68.86
CA ASP A 1167 15.20 -61.54 69.54
C ASP A 1167 16.29 -61.17 68.52
N ASP A 1168 17.22 -60.26 68.88
CA ASP A 1168 18.31 -59.76 68.02
C ASP A 1168 17.85 -59.12 66.68
N ALA A 1169 16.98 -58.10 66.73
CA ALA A 1169 16.45 -57.46 65.53
C ALA A 1169 17.49 -56.61 64.75
N ASN A 1170 17.65 -56.91 63.45
CA ASN A 1170 18.42 -56.08 62.51
C ASN A 1170 17.80 -54.67 62.33
N GLU A 1171 18.62 -53.66 61.99
CA GLU A 1171 18.15 -52.28 61.75
C GLU A 1171 17.04 -52.20 60.69
N VAL A 1172 17.06 -53.11 59.70
CA VAL A 1172 16.00 -53.25 58.69
C VAL A 1172 14.66 -53.65 59.30
N LEU A 1173 14.65 -54.52 60.32
CA LEU A 1173 13.44 -54.93 61.02
C LEU A 1173 12.97 -53.83 61.98
N ARG A 1174 13.87 -53.08 62.63
CA ARG A 1174 13.53 -51.92 63.48
C ARG A 1174 12.92 -50.77 62.67
N ALA A 1175 13.47 -50.47 61.50
CA ALA A 1175 12.94 -49.45 60.59
C ALA A 1175 11.51 -49.79 60.11
N ARG A 1176 11.18 -51.09 60.01
CA ARG A 1176 9.83 -51.58 59.67
C ARG A 1176 8.85 -51.51 60.84
N ALA A 1177 9.32 -51.68 62.09
CA ALA A 1177 8.49 -51.70 63.29
C ALA A 1177 8.20 -50.32 63.92
N ARG A 1178 8.72 -49.22 63.34
CA ARG A 1178 8.56 -47.83 63.82
C ARG A 1178 9.00 -47.62 65.29
N THR A 1179 10.05 -48.32 65.75
CA THR A 1179 10.61 -48.17 67.11
C THR A 1179 11.72 -47.12 67.14
N ASN A 1180 11.68 -46.17 68.07
CA ASN A 1180 12.60 -45.02 68.11
C ASN A 1180 13.88 -45.25 68.94
N SER A 1181 14.02 -46.38 69.64
CA SER A 1181 15.18 -46.70 70.49
C SER A 1181 15.85 -48.02 70.10
N SER A 1182 17.18 -48.15 70.34
CA SER A 1182 17.96 -49.35 69.99
C SER A 1182 17.67 -50.55 70.88
N ASP A 1183 17.17 -50.30 72.10
CA ASP A 1183 17.04 -51.31 73.16
C ASP A 1183 15.59 -51.80 73.35
N GLU A 1184 14.62 -51.27 72.59
CA GLU A 1184 13.23 -51.76 72.62
C GLU A 1184 13.05 -53.08 71.84
N PRO A 1185 12.42 -54.10 72.42
CA PRO A 1185 12.09 -55.34 71.73
C PRO A 1185 11.02 -55.09 70.64
N ILE A 1186 11.21 -55.66 69.44
CA ILE A 1186 10.20 -55.59 68.37
C ILE A 1186 9.05 -56.54 68.69
N PHE A 1187 7.86 -56.00 68.85
CA PHE A 1187 6.64 -56.76 69.16
C PHE A 1187 5.77 -56.94 67.91
N CYS A 1188 5.69 -58.16 67.38
CA CYS A 1188 4.81 -58.50 66.26
C CYS A 1188 3.53 -59.15 66.81
N ARG A 1189 2.36 -58.54 66.55
CA ARG A 1189 1.04 -59.11 66.87
C ARG A 1189 0.41 -59.67 65.61
N GLY A 1190 -0.05 -60.93 65.69
CA GLY A 1190 -0.95 -61.47 64.68
C GLY A 1190 -2.36 -60.86 64.80
N PRO A 1191 -3.16 -60.96 63.73
CA PRO A 1191 -4.57 -60.59 63.80
C PRO A 1191 -5.31 -61.48 64.83
N PRO A 1192 -6.40 -60.99 65.43
CA PRO A 1192 -7.24 -61.80 66.31
C PRO A 1192 -7.91 -62.95 65.53
N PHE A 1193 -7.82 -64.16 66.06
CA PHE A 1193 -8.47 -65.34 65.52
C PHE A 1193 -9.61 -65.77 66.42
N HIS A 1194 -10.84 -65.74 65.91
CA HIS A 1194 -12.02 -66.12 66.69
C HIS A 1194 -12.23 -67.64 66.67
N VAL A 1195 -12.42 -68.21 67.85
CA VAL A 1195 -12.65 -69.62 68.14
C VAL A 1195 -14.02 -69.74 68.81
N ARG A 1196 -14.92 -70.54 68.24
CA ARG A 1196 -16.23 -70.81 68.85
C ARG A 1196 -16.23 -72.21 69.47
N VAL A 1197 -16.49 -72.27 70.77
CA VAL A 1197 -16.56 -73.51 71.55
C VAL A 1197 -18.03 -73.83 71.81
N ASN A 1198 -18.47 -74.99 71.36
CA ASN A 1198 -19.84 -75.46 71.53
C ASN A 1198 -20.00 -76.18 72.88
N GLY A 1199 -21.15 -76.03 73.54
CA GLY A 1199 -21.46 -76.79 74.75
C GLY A 1199 -21.69 -78.28 74.47
N THR A 1200 -21.34 -79.14 75.42
CA THR A 1200 -21.79 -80.53 75.42
C THR A 1200 -23.31 -80.56 75.62
N VAL A 1201 -24.06 -81.14 74.69
CA VAL A 1201 -25.50 -81.42 74.89
C VAL A 1201 -25.65 -82.66 75.76
#